data_AF-A0A5E8BG19-F1
#
_entry.id   AF-A0A5E8BG19-F1
#
_cell.length_a   1.000
_cell.length_b   1.000
_cell.length_c   1.000
_cell.angle_alpha   90.00
_cell.angle_beta   90.00
_cell.angle_gamma   90.00
#
_symmetry.space_group_name_H-M   'P 1'
#
loop_
_entity.id
_entity.type
_entity.pdbx_description
1 polymer ?
#
loop_
_entity_poly.entity_id
_entity_poly.type
_entity_poly.pdbx_seq_one_letter_code
_entity_poly.pdbx_strand_id
1 'polypeptide(L)'
;MSFDIHIAFADFASKGEIDSLISLVLSNQENLSKCAAYALLLCFLPEGLHTKNNFKLIKAITNLPNILVNVTTSTFIEDISLYVYSRIESIGWEYPIFPLNFVDDAKVLLYTFIKCYIRNNDAAKRQLDFNLDFLLVEENDFEELFQWKSSSVDVLSNFRKYYSSHNQPWISLYEFECAHPEKVVPFLLQYSNDDNIFRDINDLVIPYISFYDAQYALWKWIGSDTDSVNHLELLESLIRHGVSVIGSEKEQRVLIEECLFPKYKKENFDWKGFDEKNWSEIYESLKWLQSDIFSKISDSWIDKILLTGALSSGNFTFVQKQFFSRSCSLPLTEIKTSIISTFYLFFDSATNGNKTRGSMKNAVQCIKLLQNFKDNEDEIYRAEALLSATDELSKYTLYLSSQNSNTQNMPMLPKQIRNYPNKFELIYRVLELNSKAYLDYDKLVSILKNLIYSSTEKNDVGTSHNFNSSKFDSLDLLNESISFQVRKMCIEAALVDSNFEKAYEFAIPHLVSTSTTSNQKENASTVDDFGLKIVSKETESWASLFQIGKYISPFWESDIPIDIIDKKMNALAYSLKICPQEQIPVILHTWQRCDTLRNATLKKFHSQKIGSAFNQTVTAAMSSAPSLIPTNFKKVLSSTASSLSVSSSPGSFGFLERDNENFTHFNTRKRDQLSNLFVSGLGWAIGANQRK
;
A
#
# COMPACT_ATOMS: atom_id res chain seq x y z
N MET A 1 59.70 -39.11 -38.02
CA MET A 1 59.92 -38.51 -36.70
C MET A 1 58.62 -38.08 -36.03
N SER A 2 57.82 -37.17 -36.60
CA SER A 2 56.53 -36.77 -35.98
C SER A 2 55.52 -37.93 -35.87
N PHE A 3 55.41 -38.75 -36.92
CA PHE A 3 54.51 -39.92 -36.99
C PHE A 3 54.85 -41.02 -35.98
N ASP A 4 56.11 -41.09 -35.53
CA ASP A 4 56.62 -42.19 -34.69
C ASP A 4 56.19 -42.05 -33.22
N ILE A 5 55.96 -40.81 -32.74
CA ILE A 5 55.62 -40.55 -31.33
C ILE A 5 54.18 -40.99 -31.01
N HIS A 6 53.19 -40.71 -31.87
CA HIS A 6 51.80 -41.17 -31.65
C HIS A 6 51.69 -42.68 -31.69
N ILE A 7 52.39 -43.32 -32.63
CA ILE A 7 52.44 -44.77 -32.73
C ILE A 7 53.05 -45.34 -31.45
N ALA A 8 54.08 -44.72 -30.88
CA ALA A 8 54.68 -45.17 -29.63
C ALA A 8 53.78 -44.96 -28.41
N PHE A 9 53.01 -43.87 -28.34
CA PHE A 9 51.98 -43.69 -27.29
C PHE A 9 50.85 -44.72 -27.44
N ALA A 10 50.42 -45.03 -28.67
CA ALA A 10 49.45 -46.08 -28.94
C ALA A 10 49.98 -47.49 -28.62
N ASP A 11 51.25 -47.75 -28.95
CA ASP A 11 51.95 -49.00 -28.63
C ASP A 11 52.10 -49.15 -27.11
N PHE A 12 52.45 -48.08 -26.41
CA PHE A 12 52.42 -47.99 -24.96
C PHE A 12 51.03 -48.32 -24.39
N ALA A 13 49.96 -47.73 -24.94
CA ALA A 13 48.59 -48.03 -24.51
C ALA A 13 48.26 -49.52 -24.62
N SER A 14 48.81 -50.19 -25.64
CA SER A 14 48.61 -51.62 -25.87
C SER A 14 49.47 -52.54 -25.00
N LYS A 15 50.69 -52.13 -24.63
CA LYS A 15 51.70 -52.97 -23.95
C LYS A 15 51.92 -52.63 -22.47
N GLY A 16 51.59 -51.42 -22.04
CA GLY A 16 51.77 -50.93 -20.66
C GLY A 16 53.22 -50.63 -20.26
N GLU A 17 54.17 -50.51 -21.20
CA GLU A 17 55.60 -50.32 -20.93
C GLU A 17 55.97 -48.86 -20.65
N ILE A 18 55.89 -48.44 -19.38
CA ILE A 18 56.07 -47.04 -18.98
C ILE A 18 57.52 -46.54 -19.18
N ASP A 19 58.51 -47.35 -18.83
CA ASP A 19 59.91 -46.92 -18.86
C ASP A 19 60.37 -46.65 -20.32
N SER A 20 59.89 -47.45 -21.28
CA SER A 20 60.11 -47.25 -22.73
C SER A 20 59.55 -45.91 -23.21
N LEU A 21 58.36 -45.52 -22.72
CA LEU A 21 57.72 -44.25 -23.07
C LEU A 21 58.43 -43.05 -22.41
N ILE A 22 58.89 -43.19 -21.16
CA ILE A 22 59.67 -42.15 -20.48
C ILE A 22 60.96 -41.87 -21.24
N SER A 23 61.71 -42.91 -21.63
CA SER A 23 62.93 -42.75 -22.43
C SER A 23 62.65 -42.06 -23.76
N LEU A 24 61.53 -42.38 -24.42
CA LEU A 24 61.13 -41.74 -25.67
C LEU A 24 60.83 -40.24 -25.49
N VAL A 25 60.05 -39.89 -24.46
CA VAL A 25 59.70 -38.49 -24.14
C VAL A 25 60.97 -37.67 -23.85
N LEU A 26 61.89 -38.20 -23.03
CA LEU A 26 63.15 -37.54 -22.71
C LEU A 26 64.06 -37.40 -23.95
N SER A 27 64.09 -38.40 -24.83
CA SER A 27 64.89 -38.35 -26.06
C SER A 27 64.37 -37.35 -27.11
N ASN A 28 63.11 -36.91 -27.01
CA ASN A 28 62.46 -35.97 -27.92
C ASN A 28 62.11 -34.63 -27.27
N GLN A 29 62.73 -34.30 -26.14
CA GLN A 29 62.45 -33.09 -25.35
C GLN A 29 62.62 -31.76 -26.12
N GLU A 30 63.40 -31.74 -27.20
CA GLU A 30 63.61 -30.56 -28.05
C GLU A 30 62.46 -30.30 -29.03
N ASN A 31 61.64 -31.32 -29.34
CA ASN A 31 60.60 -31.27 -30.37
C ASN A 31 59.17 -31.49 -29.82
N LEU A 32 59.04 -31.92 -28.56
CA LEU A 32 57.76 -32.20 -27.91
C LEU A 32 57.48 -31.18 -26.80
N SER A 33 56.46 -30.34 -27.00
CA SER A 33 56.02 -29.41 -25.95
C SER A 33 55.36 -30.17 -24.79
N LYS A 34 55.41 -29.60 -23.57
CA LYS A 34 54.69 -30.15 -22.41
C LYS A 34 53.20 -30.31 -22.67
N CYS A 35 52.56 -29.33 -23.31
CA CYS A 35 51.13 -29.39 -23.63
C CYS A 35 50.83 -30.58 -24.54
N ALA A 36 51.62 -30.79 -25.59
CA ALA A 36 51.45 -31.92 -26.51
C ALA A 36 51.68 -33.26 -25.78
N ALA A 37 52.70 -33.35 -24.93
CA ALA A 37 52.96 -34.55 -24.15
C ALA A 37 51.79 -34.93 -23.22
N TYR A 38 51.20 -33.96 -22.50
CA TYR A 38 50.03 -34.20 -21.66
C TYR A 38 48.77 -34.54 -22.45
N ALA A 39 48.53 -33.89 -23.60
CA ALA A 39 47.40 -34.21 -24.47
C ALA A 39 47.48 -35.66 -24.99
N LEU A 40 48.68 -36.10 -25.39
CA LEU A 40 48.90 -37.49 -25.81
C LEU A 40 48.73 -38.49 -24.67
N LEU A 41 49.19 -38.14 -23.47
CA LEU A 41 48.88 -38.96 -22.30
C LEU A 41 47.38 -39.06 -22.06
N LEU A 42 46.60 -37.97 -22.14
CA LEU A 42 45.16 -38.04 -21.94
C LEU A 42 44.47 -38.98 -22.93
N CYS A 43 44.95 -39.07 -24.17
CA CYS A 43 44.36 -39.92 -25.21
C CYS A 43 44.78 -41.38 -25.15
N PHE A 44 46.00 -41.66 -24.70
CA PHE A 44 46.61 -42.98 -24.81
C PHE A 44 46.95 -43.64 -23.48
N LEU A 45 46.83 -42.93 -22.36
CA LEU A 45 47.02 -43.53 -21.05
C LEU A 45 45.84 -44.46 -20.74
N PRO A 46 46.05 -45.78 -20.64
CA PRO A 46 44.95 -46.72 -20.41
C PRO A 46 44.27 -46.42 -19.07
N GLU A 47 42.95 -46.35 -19.08
CA GLU A 47 42.15 -46.06 -17.89
C GLU A 47 42.44 -47.09 -16.78
N GLY A 48 42.78 -48.34 -17.15
CA GLY A 48 43.07 -49.49 -16.27
C GLY A 48 44.41 -49.50 -15.52
N LEU A 49 45.35 -48.60 -15.81
CA LEU A 49 46.70 -48.67 -15.24
C LEU A 49 46.75 -48.16 -13.79
N HIS A 50 47.46 -48.89 -12.92
CA HIS A 50 47.66 -48.48 -11.52
C HIS A 50 48.30 -47.08 -11.44
N THR A 51 47.70 -46.21 -10.65
CA THR A 51 48.07 -44.80 -10.49
C THR A 51 49.55 -44.55 -10.13
N LYS A 52 50.18 -45.46 -9.37
CA LYS A 52 51.62 -45.38 -9.02
C LYS A 52 52.56 -45.44 -10.22
N ASN A 53 52.16 -46.16 -11.25
CA ASN A 53 52.96 -46.43 -12.44
C ASN A 53 52.94 -45.21 -13.39
N ASN A 54 51.80 -44.54 -13.48
CA ASN A 54 51.63 -43.31 -14.27
C ASN A 54 52.43 -42.11 -13.69
N PHE A 55 52.79 -42.15 -12.40
CA PHE A 55 53.51 -41.07 -11.72
C PHE A 55 54.91 -40.82 -12.29
N LYS A 56 55.71 -41.88 -12.55
CA LYS A 56 57.06 -41.72 -13.12
C LYS A 56 57.00 -40.96 -14.45
N LEU A 57 55.98 -41.26 -15.24
CA LEU A 57 55.72 -40.65 -16.54
C LEU A 57 55.26 -39.20 -16.43
N ILE A 58 54.32 -38.91 -15.53
CA ILE A 58 53.86 -37.53 -15.25
C ILE A 58 55.01 -36.67 -14.71
N LYS A 59 55.83 -37.19 -13.79
CA LYS A 59 57.00 -36.47 -13.24
C LYS A 59 58.06 -36.22 -14.32
N ALA A 60 58.31 -37.20 -15.20
CA ALA A 60 59.23 -37.03 -16.32
C ALA A 60 58.76 -35.91 -17.28
N ILE A 61 57.44 -35.83 -17.56
CA ILE A 61 56.86 -34.79 -18.44
C ILE A 61 56.84 -33.42 -17.76
N THR A 62 56.55 -33.37 -16.46
CA THR A 62 56.58 -32.12 -15.67
C THR A 62 57.98 -31.49 -15.71
N ASN A 63 59.03 -32.31 -15.67
CA ASN A 63 60.43 -31.92 -15.69
C ASN A 63 60.99 -31.54 -17.06
N LEU A 64 60.20 -31.67 -18.15
CA LEU A 64 60.64 -31.20 -19.46
C LEU A 64 60.92 -29.67 -19.44
N PRO A 65 61.73 -29.14 -20.36
CA PRO A 65 61.84 -27.69 -20.55
C PRO A 65 60.54 -27.12 -21.14
N ASN A 66 60.13 -25.92 -20.71
CA ASN A 66 59.04 -25.16 -21.36
C ASN A 66 59.58 -24.57 -22.67
N ILE A 67 59.70 -25.40 -23.71
CA ILE A 67 60.18 -24.95 -25.02
C ILE A 67 59.00 -24.35 -25.79
N LEU A 68 59.16 -23.10 -26.22
CA LEU A 68 58.34 -22.53 -27.28
C LEU A 68 58.73 -23.27 -28.56
N VAL A 69 57.88 -24.19 -29.02
CA VAL A 69 58.16 -24.87 -30.29
C VAL A 69 58.12 -23.79 -31.38
N ASN A 70 59.28 -23.49 -31.96
CA ASN A 70 59.39 -22.51 -33.04
C ASN A 70 58.43 -22.89 -34.16
N VAL A 71 57.79 -21.87 -34.72
CA VAL A 71 56.62 -21.83 -35.61
C VAL A 71 56.74 -22.62 -36.94
N THR A 72 57.72 -23.51 -37.10
CA THR A 72 57.86 -24.42 -38.26
C THR A 72 57.22 -25.80 -38.07
N THR A 73 56.60 -26.08 -36.92
CA THR A 73 55.90 -27.34 -36.59
C THR A 73 54.36 -27.20 -36.60
N SER A 74 53.80 -26.33 -37.45
CA SER A 74 52.34 -26.19 -37.57
C SER A 74 51.68 -27.53 -37.88
N THR A 75 52.29 -28.35 -38.75
CA THR A 75 51.74 -29.65 -39.14
C THR A 75 51.76 -30.68 -38.00
N PHE A 76 52.78 -30.69 -37.14
CA PHE A 76 52.82 -31.65 -36.03
C PHE A 76 51.77 -31.34 -34.98
N ILE A 77 51.63 -30.07 -34.60
CA ILE A 77 50.60 -29.66 -33.64
C ILE A 77 49.21 -29.81 -34.29
N GLU A 78 49.03 -29.49 -35.57
CA GLU A 78 47.76 -29.70 -36.30
C GLU A 78 47.39 -31.18 -36.43
N ASP A 79 48.33 -32.07 -36.77
CA ASP A 79 48.11 -33.51 -36.91
C ASP A 79 47.80 -34.17 -35.56
N ILE A 80 48.52 -33.77 -34.50
CA ILE A 80 48.21 -34.17 -33.12
C ILE A 80 46.85 -33.68 -32.74
N SER A 81 46.57 -32.40 -32.97
CA SER A 81 45.31 -31.79 -32.61
C SER A 81 44.16 -32.49 -33.31
N LEU A 82 44.23 -32.71 -34.62
CA LEU A 82 43.22 -33.42 -35.41
C LEU A 82 42.99 -34.85 -34.92
N TYR A 83 44.05 -35.60 -34.61
CA TYR A 83 43.93 -36.97 -34.11
C TYR A 83 43.38 -37.00 -32.67
N VAL A 84 43.89 -36.14 -31.79
CA VAL A 84 43.40 -35.95 -30.42
C VAL A 84 41.93 -35.56 -30.48
N TYR A 85 41.54 -34.58 -31.29
CA TYR A 85 40.15 -34.17 -31.51
C TYR A 85 39.28 -35.32 -32.05
N SER A 86 39.75 -36.08 -33.04
CA SER A 86 39.00 -37.23 -33.59
C SER A 86 38.84 -38.35 -32.56
N ARG A 87 39.85 -38.61 -31.73
CA ARG A 87 39.76 -39.60 -30.66
C ARG A 87 38.81 -39.14 -29.56
N ILE A 88 38.92 -37.88 -29.14
CA ILE A 88 38.01 -37.19 -28.22
C ILE A 88 36.56 -37.31 -28.71
N GLU A 89 36.30 -37.00 -29.98
CA GLU A 89 34.97 -37.09 -30.61
C GLU A 89 34.46 -38.54 -30.68
N SER A 90 35.33 -39.52 -30.99
CA SER A 90 34.96 -40.95 -31.05
C SER A 90 34.61 -41.57 -29.70
N ILE A 91 35.10 -40.99 -28.59
CA ILE A 91 34.79 -41.44 -27.22
C ILE A 91 33.51 -40.73 -26.71
N GLY A 92 32.92 -39.82 -27.50
CA GLY A 92 31.73 -39.06 -27.13
C GLY A 92 32.01 -37.94 -26.12
N TRP A 93 33.22 -37.38 -26.12
CA TRP A 93 33.58 -36.27 -25.24
C TRP A 93 33.01 -34.95 -25.76
N GLU A 94 31.95 -34.44 -25.11
CA GLU A 94 31.59 -33.03 -25.22
C GLU A 94 32.38 -32.19 -24.20
N TYR A 95 33.72 -32.08 -24.38
CA TYR A 95 34.60 -31.10 -23.70
C TYR A 95 34.66 -31.20 -22.13
N PRO A 96 35.63 -30.58 -21.40
CA PRO A 96 36.33 -29.31 -21.61
C PRO A 96 37.67 -29.44 -22.35
N ILE A 97 38.03 -28.35 -23.01
CA ILE A 97 39.22 -28.17 -23.85
C ILE A 97 40.45 -28.34 -22.97
N PHE A 98 41.19 -29.45 -23.10
CA PHE A 98 42.60 -29.41 -22.69
C PHE A 98 43.27 -28.35 -23.56
N PRO A 99 43.92 -27.32 -22.99
CA PRO A 99 44.50 -26.24 -23.78
C PRO A 99 45.61 -26.83 -24.66
N LEU A 100 45.33 -26.98 -25.94
CA LEU A 100 46.31 -27.35 -26.96
C LEU A 100 47.23 -26.17 -27.30
N ASN A 101 46.84 -24.95 -26.90
CA ASN A 101 47.62 -23.73 -27.02
C ASN A 101 48.62 -23.62 -25.85
N PHE A 102 49.70 -22.86 -26.07
CA PHE A 102 50.76 -22.62 -25.07
C PHE A 102 50.16 -22.06 -23.77
N VAL A 103 50.40 -22.76 -22.66
CA VAL A 103 50.14 -22.27 -21.30
C VAL A 103 51.51 -22.04 -20.67
N ASP A 104 51.86 -20.78 -20.41
CA ASP A 104 53.16 -20.40 -19.84
C ASP A 104 53.41 -21.07 -18.47
N ASP A 105 52.33 -21.34 -17.73
CA ASP A 105 52.35 -21.90 -16.39
C ASP A 105 52.25 -23.43 -16.40
N ALA A 106 53.38 -24.09 -16.09
CA ALA A 106 53.46 -25.54 -15.97
C ALA A 106 52.54 -26.12 -14.87
N LYS A 107 52.22 -25.34 -13.82
CA LYS A 107 51.31 -25.77 -12.73
C LYS A 107 49.87 -25.85 -13.24
N VAL A 108 49.39 -24.82 -13.92
CA VAL A 108 48.04 -24.78 -14.51
C VAL A 108 47.85 -25.91 -15.51
N LEU A 109 48.86 -26.20 -16.32
CA LEU A 109 48.83 -27.30 -17.28
C LEU A 109 48.73 -28.67 -16.60
N LEU A 110 49.50 -28.90 -15.53
CA LEU A 110 49.44 -30.12 -14.73
C LEU A 110 48.07 -30.26 -14.04
N TYR A 111 47.49 -29.17 -13.50
CA TYR A 111 46.18 -29.21 -12.84
C TYR A 111 45.09 -29.57 -13.83
N THR A 112 45.15 -28.96 -15.02
CA THR A 112 44.19 -29.22 -16.10
C THR A 112 44.29 -30.68 -16.56
N PHE A 113 45.51 -31.20 -16.71
CA PHE A 113 45.73 -32.61 -17.03
C PHE A 113 45.11 -33.54 -15.97
N ILE A 114 45.38 -33.30 -14.68
CA ILE A 114 44.86 -34.14 -13.59
C ILE A 114 43.33 -34.10 -13.55
N LYS A 115 42.72 -32.91 -13.63
CA LYS A 115 41.26 -32.75 -13.65
C LYS A 115 40.64 -33.51 -14.83
N CYS A 116 41.18 -33.36 -16.04
CA CYS A 116 40.70 -34.08 -17.23
C CYS A 116 40.87 -35.60 -17.09
N TYR A 117 42.04 -36.05 -16.61
CA TYR A 117 42.31 -37.47 -16.44
C TYR A 117 41.35 -38.13 -15.45
N ILE A 118 41.04 -37.47 -14.33
CA ILE A 118 40.08 -38.00 -13.34
C ILE A 118 38.67 -38.04 -13.92
N ARG A 119 38.21 -36.97 -14.59
CA ARG A 119 36.90 -36.95 -15.27
C ARG A 119 36.76 -38.07 -16.31
N ASN A 120 37.81 -38.32 -17.09
CA ASN A 120 37.81 -39.38 -18.10
C ASN A 120 37.71 -40.77 -17.47
N ASN A 121 38.48 -41.02 -16.42
CA ASN A 121 38.40 -42.28 -15.69
C ASN A 121 37.02 -42.48 -15.06
N ASP A 122 36.41 -41.40 -14.54
CA ASP A 122 35.05 -41.47 -14.01
C ASP A 122 34.02 -41.81 -15.09
N ALA A 123 34.09 -41.15 -16.25
CA ALA A 123 33.19 -41.40 -17.36
C ALA A 123 33.29 -42.85 -17.87
N ALA A 124 34.50 -43.39 -17.99
CA ALA A 124 34.75 -44.75 -18.49
C ALA A 124 34.42 -45.84 -17.45
N LYS A 125 34.80 -45.65 -16.18
CA LYS A 125 34.75 -46.71 -15.15
C LYS A 125 33.66 -46.53 -14.11
N ARG A 126 33.06 -45.34 -14.01
CA ARG A 126 32.11 -44.94 -12.96
C ARG A 126 32.70 -45.10 -11.55
N GLN A 127 34.01 -44.89 -11.42
CA GLN A 127 34.76 -45.02 -10.17
C GLN A 127 35.64 -43.79 -9.94
N LEU A 128 35.59 -43.25 -8.72
CA LEU A 128 36.34 -42.06 -8.28
C LEU A 128 37.37 -42.41 -7.20
N ASP A 129 38.01 -43.58 -7.30
CA ASP A 129 39.10 -43.99 -6.38
C ASP A 129 40.44 -43.41 -6.85
N PHE A 130 40.60 -42.08 -6.67
CA PHE A 130 41.86 -41.38 -6.93
C PHE A 130 42.47 -40.85 -5.64
N ASN A 131 43.52 -41.54 -5.18
CA ASN A 131 44.40 -41.00 -4.14
C ASN A 131 45.37 -40.00 -4.82
N LEU A 132 45.49 -38.78 -4.30
CA LEU A 132 46.46 -37.77 -4.79
C LEU A 132 47.69 -37.64 -3.87
N ASP A 133 47.68 -38.33 -2.72
CA ASP A 133 48.69 -38.21 -1.65
C ASP A 133 50.10 -38.57 -2.15
N PHE A 134 50.21 -39.34 -3.24
CA PHE A 134 51.48 -39.77 -3.82
C PHE A 134 52.01 -38.88 -4.96
N LEU A 135 51.21 -37.93 -5.48
CA LEU A 135 51.69 -36.94 -6.46
C LEU A 135 52.50 -35.80 -5.78
N LEU A 136 52.45 -35.70 -4.45
CA LEU A 136 52.61 -34.44 -3.71
C LEU A 136 53.55 -34.58 -2.49
N VAL A 137 54.79 -34.99 -2.73
CA VAL A 137 55.80 -35.12 -1.67
C VAL A 137 56.49 -33.78 -1.33
N GLU A 138 56.34 -32.73 -2.14
CA GLU A 138 57.03 -31.45 -1.89
C GLU A 138 56.10 -30.23 -2.09
N GLU A 139 55.77 -29.61 -0.95
CA GLU A 139 55.37 -28.20 -0.70
C GLU A 139 54.04 -27.62 -1.24
N ASN A 140 53.62 -26.54 -0.57
CA ASN A 140 52.30 -25.84 -0.53
C ASN A 140 51.68 -25.39 -1.88
N ASP A 141 52.18 -25.84 -3.01
CA ASP A 141 51.81 -25.33 -4.32
C ASP A 141 50.44 -25.82 -4.85
N PHE A 142 49.90 -26.92 -4.31
CA PHE A 142 48.75 -27.64 -4.86
C PHE A 142 47.41 -27.42 -4.11
N GLU A 143 47.31 -26.35 -3.33
CA GLU A 143 46.13 -26.10 -2.48
C GLU A 143 44.81 -26.09 -3.28
N GLU A 144 44.76 -25.43 -4.45
CA GLU A 144 43.56 -25.36 -5.29
C GLU A 144 43.10 -26.75 -5.78
N LEU A 145 44.04 -27.62 -6.12
CA LEU A 145 43.76 -28.97 -6.60
C LEU A 145 43.21 -29.85 -5.47
N PHE A 146 43.75 -29.70 -4.26
CA PHE A 146 43.24 -30.39 -3.07
C PHE A 146 41.84 -29.91 -2.70
N GLN A 147 41.61 -28.60 -2.73
CA GLN A 147 40.29 -28.03 -2.49
C GLN A 147 39.28 -28.58 -3.50
N TRP A 148 39.60 -28.55 -4.80
CA TRP A 148 38.77 -29.15 -5.86
C TRP A 148 38.50 -30.66 -5.65
N LYS A 149 39.52 -31.44 -5.27
CA LYS A 149 39.32 -32.87 -4.97
C LYS A 149 38.34 -33.04 -3.81
N SER A 150 38.54 -32.31 -2.72
CA SER A 150 37.71 -32.42 -1.52
C SER A 150 36.27 -31.94 -1.74
N SER A 151 36.04 -30.99 -2.65
CA SER A 151 34.73 -30.39 -2.90
C SER A 151 33.92 -31.05 -4.01
N SER A 152 34.58 -31.70 -4.98
CA SER A 152 33.91 -32.32 -6.14
C SER A 152 34.11 -33.83 -6.18
N VAL A 153 35.35 -34.30 -6.19
CA VAL A 153 35.67 -35.74 -6.33
C VAL A 153 35.24 -36.52 -5.10
N ASP A 154 35.66 -36.08 -3.91
CA ASP A 154 35.37 -36.77 -2.65
C ASP A 154 33.88 -36.68 -2.32
N VAL A 155 33.24 -35.53 -2.57
CA VAL A 155 31.78 -35.34 -2.42
C VAL A 155 31.01 -36.35 -3.28
N LEU A 156 31.27 -36.39 -4.58
CA LEU A 156 30.52 -37.28 -5.47
C LEU A 156 30.84 -38.75 -5.22
N SER A 157 32.09 -39.07 -4.86
CA SER A 157 32.51 -40.42 -4.45
C SER A 157 31.79 -40.87 -3.17
N ASN A 158 31.75 -40.01 -2.15
CA ASN A 158 31.05 -40.28 -0.89
C ASN A 158 29.55 -40.44 -1.11
N PHE A 159 28.91 -39.58 -1.92
CA PHE A 159 27.49 -39.71 -2.26
C PHE A 159 27.17 -41.07 -2.90
N ARG A 160 27.96 -41.47 -3.92
CA ARG A 160 27.81 -42.76 -4.59
C ARG A 160 28.04 -43.92 -3.63
N LYS A 161 28.99 -43.80 -2.70
CA LYS A 161 29.29 -44.81 -1.68
C LYS A 161 28.16 -44.95 -0.66
N TYR A 162 27.73 -43.85 -0.06
CA TYR A 162 26.70 -43.80 0.98
C TYR A 162 25.37 -44.37 0.50
N TYR A 163 25.03 -44.11 -0.75
CA TYR A 163 23.74 -44.48 -1.32
C TYR A 163 23.86 -45.56 -2.40
N SER A 164 24.94 -46.34 -2.43
CA SER A 164 25.19 -47.39 -3.45
C SER A 164 24.09 -48.45 -3.54
N SER A 165 23.33 -48.65 -2.47
CA SER A 165 22.15 -49.53 -2.41
C SER A 165 20.89 -48.94 -3.05
N HIS A 166 20.88 -47.63 -3.32
CA HIS A 166 19.78 -46.93 -3.96
C HIS A 166 19.99 -46.96 -5.48
N ASN A 167 18.92 -47.09 -6.27
CA ASN A 167 19.01 -47.09 -7.73
C ASN A 167 19.26 -45.66 -8.26
N GLN A 168 20.43 -45.12 -7.96
CA GLN A 168 20.75 -43.72 -8.19
C GLN A 168 20.78 -43.35 -9.67
N PRO A 169 20.31 -42.15 -10.04
CA PRO A 169 20.63 -41.59 -11.35
C PRO A 169 22.14 -41.38 -11.44
N TRP A 170 22.76 -41.97 -12.46
CA TRP A 170 24.17 -41.78 -12.73
C TRP A 170 24.42 -40.36 -13.25
N ILE A 171 25.35 -39.66 -12.61
CA ILE A 171 25.89 -38.36 -13.05
C ILE A 171 27.41 -38.48 -13.07
N SER A 172 28.03 -38.06 -14.17
CA SER A 172 29.49 -37.98 -14.25
C SER A 172 30.03 -36.84 -13.38
N LEU A 173 31.30 -36.91 -12.99
CA LEU A 173 31.97 -35.82 -12.27
C LEU A 173 31.88 -34.50 -13.04
N TYR A 174 32.00 -34.54 -14.37
CA TYR A 174 31.88 -33.34 -15.20
C TYR A 174 30.47 -32.75 -15.15
N GLU A 175 29.43 -33.55 -15.37
CA GLU A 175 28.04 -33.08 -15.29
C GLU A 175 27.70 -32.53 -13.91
N PHE A 176 28.25 -33.12 -12.85
CA PHE A 176 28.10 -32.65 -11.47
C PHE A 176 28.72 -31.24 -11.28
N GLU A 177 29.91 -31.01 -11.82
CA GLU A 177 30.59 -29.70 -11.75
C GLU A 177 29.92 -28.63 -12.61
N CYS A 178 29.35 -29.01 -13.76
CA CYS A 178 28.65 -28.10 -14.67
C CYS A 178 27.19 -27.82 -14.27
N ALA A 179 26.62 -28.65 -13.39
CA ALA A 179 25.26 -28.47 -12.92
C ALA A 179 25.13 -27.20 -12.06
N HIS A 180 24.01 -26.50 -12.23
CA HIS A 180 23.70 -25.33 -11.42
C HIS A 180 23.56 -25.73 -9.93
N PRO A 181 24.13 -25.00 -8.96
CA PRO A 181 24.11 -25.39 -7.56
C PRO A 181 22.72 -25.66 -6.98
N GLU A 182 21.70 -24.93 -7.44
CA GLU A 182 20.29 -25.16 -7.07
C GLU A 182 19.74 -26.53 -7.48
N LYS A 183 20.38 -27.24 -8.41
CA LYS A 183 20.04 -28.63 -8.77
C LYS A 183 20.93 -29.62 -8.04
N VAL A 184 22.18 -29.25 -7.77
CA VAL A 184 23.17 -30.11 -7.11
C VAL A 184 22.83 -30.35 -5.65
N VAL A 185 22.47 -29.30 -4.89
CA VAL A 185 22.15 -29.47 -3.47
C VAL A 185 20.96 -30.40 -3.25
N PRO A 186 19.80 -30.22 -3.93
CA PRO A 186 18.70 -31.19 -3.84
C PRO A 186 19.11 -32.60 -4.29
N PHE A 187 19.95 -32.71 -5.32
CA PHE A 187 20.44 -34.02 -5.79
C PHE A 187 21.28 -34.74 -4.71
N LEU A 188 22.16 -34.03 -4.01
CA LEU A 188 22.99 -34.59 -2.93
C LEU A 188 22.15 -35.01 -1.73
N LEU A 189 21.04 -34.30 -1.48
CA LEU A 189 20.17 -34.53 -0.32
C LEU A 189 18.92 -35.37 -0.63
N GLN A 190 18.72 -35.85 -1.86
CA GLN A 190 17.50 -36.53 -2.28
C GLN A 190 17.20 -37.86 -1.55
N TYR A 191 18.22 -38.46 -0.92
CA TYR A 191 18.10 -39.69 -0.14
C TYR A 191 18.35 -39.47 1.36
N SER A 192 18.52 -38.21 1.76
CA SER A 192 18.76 -37.85 3.15
C SER A 192 17.47 -37.99 3.98
N ASN A 193 17.63 -38.37 5.24
CA ASN A 193 16.58 -38.48 6.25
C ASN A 193 17.13 -38.00 7.60
N ASP A 194 16.28 -37.97 8.64
CA ASP A 194 16.63 -37.44 9.96
C ASP A 194 17.91 -38.06 10.57
N ASP A 195 18.19 -39.33 10.27
CA ASP A 195 19.34 -40.06 10.82
C ASP A 195 20.67 -39.74 10.12
N ASN A 196 20.63 -39.36 8.84
CA ASN A 196 21.84 -39.23 8.00
C ASN A 196 22.06 -37.82 7.42
N ILE A 197 21.09 -36.92 7.56
CA ILE A 197 21.13 -35.55 7.01
C ILE A 197 22.38 -34.77 7.47
N PHE A 198 22.86 -35.01 8.68
CA PHE A 198 24.06 -34.34 9.20
C PHE A 198 25.35 -34.79 8.54
N ARG A 199 25.50 -36.10 8.36
CA ARG A 199 26.62 -36.66 7.62
C ARG A 199 26.59 -36.11 6.20
N ASP A 200 25.42 -36.10 5.56
CA ASP A 200 25.31 -35.64 4.17
C ASP A 200 25.58 -34.16 4.02
N ILE A 201 25.10 -33.33 4.94
CA ILE A 201 25.43 -31.90 4.90
C ILE A 201 26.92 -31.68 5.11
N ASN A 202 27.55 -32.33 6.10
CA ASN A 202 28.98 -32.14 6.38
C ASN A 202 29.91 -32.72 5.32
N ASP A 203 29.60 -33.91 4.81
CA ASP A 203 30.50 -34.65 3.92
C ASP A 203 30.22 -34.36 2.44
N LEU A 204 29.01 -33.94 2.09
CA LEU A 204 28.59 -33.75 0.70
C LEU A 204 28.30 -32.28 0.38
N VAL A 205 27.50 -31.60 1.20
CA VAL A 205 27.03 -30.25 0.86
C VAL A 205 28.05 -29.17 1.20
N ILE A 206 28.59 -29.15 2.42
CA ILE A 206 29.52 -28.12 2.89
C ILE A 206 30.77 -28.02 2.00
N PRO A 207 31.46 -29.13 1.66
CA PRO A 207 32.65 -29.05 0.82
C PRO A 207 32.33 -28.48 -0.56
N TYR A 208 31.18 -28.86 -1.12
CA TYR A 208 30.71 -28.37 -2.41
C TYR A 208 30.39 -26.86 -2.37
N ILE A 209 29.48 -26.43 -1.49
CA ILE A 209 29.03 -25.02 -1.47
C ILE A 209 30.15 -24.06 -1.06
N SER A 210 31.13 -24.52 -0.26
CA SER A 210 32.26 -23.69 0.16
C SER A 210 33.23 -23.41 -0.97
N PHE A 211 33.42 -24.38 -1.88
CA PHE A 211 34.30 -24.22 -3.04
C PHE A 211 33.64 -23.44 -4.18
N TYR A 212 32.35 -23.67 -4.43
CA TYR A 212 31.59 -22.99 -5.49
C TYR A 212 30.94 -21.67 -5.08
N ASP A 213 31.14 -21.24 -3.81
CA ASP A 213 30.50 -20.07 -3.20
C ASP A 213 28.97 -20.05 -3.43
N ALA A 214 28.35 -21.20 -3.14
CA ALA A 214 26.96 -21.50 -3.52
C ALA A 214 26.03 -21.77 -2.32
N GLN A 215 26.28 -21.09 -1.20
CA GLN A 215 25.54 -21.29 0.05
C GLN A 215 24.04 -20.98 -0.12
N TYR A 216 23.69 -20.04 -1.01
CA TYR A 216 22.31 -19.72 -1.38
C TYR A 216 21.49 -20.93 -1.86
N ALA A 217 22.11 -21.94 -2.48
CA ALA A 217 21.42 -23.12 -2.98
C ALA A 217 20.90 -24.03 -1.85
N LEU A 218 21.69 -24.16 -0.76
CA LEU A 218 21.26 -24.86 0.45
C LEU A 218 20.09 -24.12 1.12
N TRP A 219 20.18 -22.80 1.22
CA TRP A 219 19.12 -21.98 1.79
C TRP A 219 17.81 -22.08 1.02
N LYS A 220 17.89 -22.03 -0.32
CA LYS A 220 16.73 -22.20 -1.18
C LYS A 220 16.10 -23.59 -1.02
N TRP A 221 16.93 -24.64 -0.92
CA TRP A 221 16.44 -25.99 -0.67
C TRP A 221 15.68 -26.08 0.65
N ILE A 222 16.28 -25.58 1.75
CA ILE A 222 15.61 -25.49 3.07
C ILE A 222 14.29 -24.71 2.95
N GLY A 223 14.25 -23.57 2.25
CA GLY A 223 13.02 -22.81 2.05
C GLY A 223 11.94 -23.53 1.23
N SER A 224 12.35 -24.34 0.24
CA SER A 224 11.44 -25.02 -0.68
C SER A 224 10.88 -26.35 -0.18
N ASP A 225 11.61 -27.04 0.71
CA ASP A 225 11.20 -28.35 1.20
C ASP A 225 10.05 -28.18 2.20
N THR A 226 8.85 -28.55 1.78
CA THR A 226 7.61 -28.28 2.51
C THR A 226 7.20 -29.43 3.42
N ASP A 227 7.82 -30.61 3.28
CA ASP A 227 7.08 -31.85 3.59
C ASP A 227 7.69 -32.83 4.61
N SER A 228 8.89 -32.66 5.18
CA SER A 228 9.37 -33.72 6.10
C SER A 228 10.24 -33.38 7.30
N VAL A 229 10.84 -32.19 7.40
CA VAL A 229 11.63 -31.84 8.59
C VAL A 229 11.20 -30.47 9.13
N ASN A 230 11.04 -30.36 10.45
CA ASN A 230 10.90 -29.07 11.11
C ASN A 230 12.16 -28.26 10.77
N HIS A 231 12.05 -27.26 9.88
CA HIS A 231 13.19 -26.42 9.47
C HIS A 231 13.96 -25.86 10.65
N LEU A 232 13.27 -25.61 11.76
CA LEU A 232 13.87 -25.21 13.03
C LEU A 232 14.70 -26.32 13.69
N GLU A 233 14.28 -27.59 13.63
CA GLU A 233 15.05 -28.75 14.16
C GLU A 233 16.27 -29.06 13.28
N LEU A 234 16.12 -28.93 11.95
CA LEU A 234 17.24 -29.06 11.03
C LEU A 234 18.25 -27.92 11.24
N LEU A 235 17.77 -26.67 11.31
CA LEU A 235 18.61 -25.51 11.66
C LEU A 235 19.25 -25.70 13.05
N GLU A 236 18.50 -26.16 14.05
CA GLU A 236 18.99 -26.44 15.41
C GLU A 236 20.09 -27.50 15.42
N SER A 237 19.94 -28.58 14.67
CA SER A 237 20.99 -29.59 14.61
C SER A 237 22.20 -29.16 13.80
N LEU A 238 22.02 -28.37 12.74
CA LEU A 238 23.12 -27.73 12.02
C LEU A 238 23.92 -26.80 12.93
N ILE A 239 23.25 -26.08 13.84
CA ILE A 239 23.88 -25.27 14.91
C ILE A 239 24.65 -26.15 15.89
N ARG A 240 24.01 -27.17 16.47
CA ARG A 240 24.60 -28.02 17.53
C ARG A 240 25.93 -28.66 17.13
N HIS A 241 26.14 -28.86 15.83
CA HIS A 241 27.32 -29.52 15.28
C HIS A 241 28.31 -28.53 14.61
N GLY A 242 28.17 -27.23 14.86
CA GLY A 242 29.20 -26.23 14.56
C GLY A 242 29.30 -25.86 13.08
N VAL A 243 28.22 -26.01 12.31
CA VAL A 243 28.19 -25.61 10.92
C VAL A 243 28.22 -24.07 10.83
N SER A 244 29.42 -23.52 10.67
CA SER A 244 29.69 -22.10 10.35
C SER A 244 29.25 -21.73 8.92
N VAL A 245 28.18 -22.33 8.41
CA VAL A 245 27.62 -21.96 7.11
C VAL A 245 26.64 -20.85 7.41
N ILE A 246 27.13 -19.65 7.66
CA ILE A 246 26.30 -18.47 7.52
C ILE A 246 27.06 -17.41 6.73
N GLY A 247 26.55 -17.16 5.53
CA GLY A 247 27.08 -16.23 4.55
C GLY A 247 27.07 -14.77 5.01
N SER A 248 27.10 -13.85 4.06
CA SER A 248 26.94 -12.42 4.26
C SER A 248 25.65 -12.09 5.03
N GLU A 249 25.59 -10.91 5.67
CA GLU A 249 24.37 -10.40 6.33
C GLU A 249 23.16 -10.44 5.38
N LYS A 250 23.37 -10.18 4.09
CA LYS A 250 22.32 -10.21 3.07
C LYS A 250 21.68 -11.60 2.95
N GLU A 251 22.47 -12.67 2.99
CA GLU A 251 21.97 -14.04 2.88
C GLU A 251 21.22 -14.46 4.14
N GLN A 252 21.69 -14.03 5.32
CA GLN A 252 20.97 -14.24 6.58
C GLN A 252 19.57 -13.60 6.55
N ARG A 253 19.48 -12.36 6.05
CA ARG A 253 18.21 -11.64 5.92
C ARG A 253 17.26 -12.34 4.95
N VAL A 254 17.76 -12.77 3.79
CA VAL A 254 16.98 -13.53 2.80
C VAL A 254 16.46 -14.83 3.39
N LEU A 255 17.26 -15.55 4.18
CA LEU A 255 16.80 -16.80 4.82
C LEU A 255 15.61 -16.54 5.77
N ILE A 256 15.68 -15.49 6.58
CA ILE A 256 14.58 -15.14 7.48
C ILE A 256 13.34 -14.75 6.69
N GLU A 257 13.49 -13.93 5.65
CA GLU A 257 12.38 -13.42 4.83
C GLU A 257 11.72 -14.48 3.95
N GLU A 258 12.49 -15.39 3.36
CA GLU A 258 12.03 -16.37 2.37
C GLU A 258 11.78 -17.77 2.96
N CYS A 259 12.40 -18.13 4.09
CA CYS A 259 12.28 -19.49 4.65
C CYS A 259 11.51 -19.52 5.97
N LEU A 260 11.81 -18.60 6.90
CA LEU A 260 11.14 -18.57 8.21
C LEU A 260 9.76 -17.93 8.10
N PHE A 261 9.65 -16.72 7.54
CA PHE A 261 8.37 -16.01 7.49
C PHE A 261 7.29 -16.64 6.61
N PRO A 262 7.59 -17.23 5.43
CA PRO A 262 6.57 -17.85 4.60
C PRO A 262 5.95 -19.11 5.20
N LYS A 263 6.66 -19.88 6.05
CA LYS A 263 6.09 -21.03 6.78
C LYS A 263 5.12 -20.61 7.89
N TYR A 264 5.34 -19.44 8.50
CA TYR A 264 4.35 -18.86 9.42
C TYR A 264 3.15 -18.28 8.66
N LYS A 265 3.30 -17.78 7.44
CA LYS A 265 2.17 -17.28 6.64
C LYS A 265 1.30 -18.45 6.13
N LYS A 266 0.01 -18.47 6.46
CA LYS A 266 -0.94 -19.39 5.80
C LYS A 266 -1.02 -19.10 4.30
N GLU A 267 -1.42 -20.13 3.52
CA GLU A 267 -1.57 -20.31 2.05
C GLU A 267 -1.74 -19.08 1.12
N ASN A 268 -1.99 -17.88 1.62
CA ASN A 268 -2.13 -16.62 0.89
C ASN A 268 -1.10 -15.53 1.27
N PHE A 269 0.07 -15.88 1.81
CA PHE A 269 1.13 -14.93 2.21
C PHE A 269 0.67 -13.85 3.22
N ASP A 270 -0.36 -14.16 4.04
CA ASP A 270 -0.94 -13.20 4.98
C ASP A 270 -0.69 -13.65 6.42
N TRP A 271 -0.28 -12.71 7.28
CA TRP A 271 -0.04 -12.90 8.71
C TRP A 271 -1.35 -12.98 9.54
N LYS A 272 -2.50 -13.01 8.87
CA LYS A 272 -3.81 -13.10 9.52
C LYS A 272 -3.96 -14.41 10.30
N GLY A 273 -4.39 -14.27 11.57
CA GLY A 273 -4.69 -15.38 12.46
C GLY A 273 -3.58 -15.72 13.46
N PHE A 274 -2.43 -15.06 13.37
CA PHE A 274 -1.40 -15.09 14.40
C PHE A 274 -1.91 -14.37 15.64
N ASP A 275 -1.81 -15.01 16.80
CA ASP A 275 -2.12 -14.38 18.07
C ASP A 275 -0.84 -13.90 18.79
N GLU A 276 -1.00 -13.35 19.99
CA GLU A 276 0.11 -12.87 20.80
C GLU A 276 1.15 -13.96 21.10
N LYS A 277 0.72 -15.21 21.30
CA LYS A 277 1.61 -16.32 21.63
C LYS A 277 2.47 -16.68 20.43
N ASN A 278 1.85 -16.76 19.25
CA ASN A 278 2.59 -17.07 18.02
C ASN A 278 3.69 -16.02 17.75
N TRP A 279 3.39 -14.73 17.91
CA TRP A 279 4.39 -13.68 17.74
C TRP A 279 5.50 -13.72 18.79
N SER A 280 5.17 -14.09 20.03
CA SER A 280 6.17 -14.26 21.10
C SER A 280 7.09 -15.46 20.83
N GLU A 281 6.54 -16.59 20.39
CA GLU A 281 7.31 -17.77 19.97
C GLU A 281 8.25 -17.47 18.80
N ILE A 282 7.79 -16.70 17.81
CA ILE A 282 8.62 -16.24 16.69
C ILE A 282 9.75 -15.34 17.21
N TYR A 283 9.46 -14.39 18.12
CA TYR A 283 10.48 -13.51 18.69
C TYR A 283 11.57 -14.30 19.43
N GLU A 284 11.19 -15.21 20.33
CA GLU A 284 12.14 -16.04 21.08
C GLU A 284 12.97 -16.93 20.15
N SER A 285 12.33 -17.54 19.15
CA SER A 285 13.03 -18.36 18.15
C SER A 285 14.03 -17.54 17.35
N LEU A 286 13.65 -16.32 16.91
CA LEU A 286 14.56 -15.44 16.17
C LEU A 286 15.70 -14.92 17.03
N LYS A 287 15.46 -14.59 18.31
CA LYS A 287 16.52 -14.16 19.24
C LYS A 287 17.50 -15.28 19.53
N TRP A 288 16.99 -16.50 19.74
CA TRP A 288 17.84 -17.67 19.90
C TRP A 288 18.67 -17.91 18.62
N LEU A 289 18.04 -17.92 17.44
CA LEU A 289 18.74 -18.08 16.16
C LEU A 289 19.75 -16.95 15.91
N GLN A 290 19.49 -15.72 16.35
CA GLN A 290 20.42 -14.60 16.23
C GLN A 290 21.69 -14.78 17.05
N SER A 291 21.58 -15.39 18.24
CA SER A 291 22.74 -15.60 19.11
C SER A 291 23.78 -16.56 18.53
N ASP A 292 23.34 -17.49 17.67
CA ASP A 292 24.20 -18.54 17.08
C ASP A 292 24.34 -18.40 15.55
N ILE A 293 23.22 -18.46 14.80
CA ILE A 293 23.20 -18.48 13.32
C ILE A 293 23.26 -17.07 12.74
N PHE A 294 22.35 -16.19 13.16
CA PHE A 294 22.20 -14.87 12.56
C PHE A 294 23.00 -13.79 13.30
N SER A 295 24.21 -14.14 13.73
CA SER A 295 25.08 -13.25 14.52
C SER A 295 25.49 -11.97 13.78
N LYS A 296 25.36 -11.93 12.45
CA LYS A 296 25.62 -10.74 11.63
C LYS A 296 24.39 -9.83 11.50
N ILE A 297 23.19 -10.29 11.89
CA ILE A 297 21.97 -9.49 11.86
C ILE A 297 21.85 -8.66 13.13
N SER A 298 21.62 -7.36 12.96
CA SER A 298 21.37 -6.45 14.06
C SER A 298 20.00 -6.68 14.74
N ASP A 299 19.95 -6.48 16.06
CA ASP A 299 18.69 -6.52 16.83
C ASP A 299 17.63 -5.58 16.26
N SER A 300 18.05 -4.39 15.84
CA SER A 300 17.18 -3.36 15.26
C SER A 300 16.48 -3.87 14.01
N TRP A 301 17.14 -4.66 13.16
CA TRP A 301 16.52 -5.19 11.95
C TRP A 301 15.43 -6.23 12.27
N ILE A 302 15.70 -7.15 13.21
CA ILE A 302 14.73 -8.16 13.67
C ILE A 302 13.50 -7.46 14.27
N ASP A 303 13.73 -6.53 15.18
CA ASP A 303 12.69 -5.74 15.82
C ASP A 303 11.84 -4.99 14.77
N LYS A 304 12.47 -4.44 13.72
CA LYS A 304 11.77 -3.71 12.65
C LYS A 304 10.82 -4.60 11.86
N ILE A 305 11.26 -5.80 11.50
CA ILE A 305 10.41 -6.71 10.73
C ILE A 305 9.28 -7.26 11.60
N LEU A 306 9.58 -7.64 12.84
CA LEU A 306 8.55 -8.09 13.77
C LEU A 306 7.52 -7.00 14.05
N LEU A 307 7.95 -5.75 14.22
CA LEU A 307 7.05 -4.61 14.36
C LEU A 307 6.15 -4.46 13.13
N THR A 308 6.74 -4.47 11.94
CA THR A 308 6.01 -4.29 10.68
C THR A 308 5.01 -5.42 10.46
N GLY A 309 5.43 -6.68 10.64
CA GLY A 309 4.57 -7.87 10.51
C GLY A 309 3.45 -7.91 11.54
N ALA A 310 3.75 -7.62 12.82
CA ALA A 310 2.74 -7.60 13.88
C ALA A 310 1.73 -6.45 13.66
N LEU A 311 2.18 -5.28 13.23
CA LEU A 311 1.29 -4.15 12.89
C LEU A 311 0.38 -4.49 11.70
N SER A 312 0.93 -5.03 10.60
CA SER A 312 0.14 -5.42 9.42
C SER A 312 -0.88 -6.52 9.71
N SER A 313 -0.58 -7.44 10.64
CA SER A 313 -1.52 -8.48 11.07
C SER A 313 -2.57 -8.01 12.07
N GLY A 314 -2.45 -6.79 12.61
CA GLY A 314 -3.35 -6.24 13.61
C GLY A 314 -3.09 -6.75 15.05
N ASN A 315 -1.89 -7.26 15.33
CA ASN A 315 -1.49 -7.78 16.64
C ASN A 315 -0.96 -6.68 17.57
N PHE A 316 -1.83 -5.71 17.89
CA PHE A 316 -1.47 -4.54 18.69
C PHE A 316 -1.07 -4.89 20.14
N THR A 317 -1.59 -5.97 20.71
CA THR A 317 -1.22 -6.42 22.07
C THR A 317 0.25 -6.82 22.17
N PHE A 318 0.73 -7.60 21.19
CA PHE A 318 2.15 -7.97 21.10
C PHE A 318 3.01 -6.73 20.90
N VAL A 319 2.61 -5.83 20.00
CA VAL A 319 3.33 -4.59 19.76
C VAL A 319 3.47 -3.77 21.05
N GLN A 320 2.38 -3.65 21.81
CA GLN A 320 2.37 -2.91 23.07
C GLN A 320 3.31 -3.53 24.12
N LYS A 321 3.28 -4.85 24.29
CA LYS A 321 4.12 -5.55 25.28
C LYS A 321 5.58 -5.54 24.90
N GLN A 322 5.90 -5.85 23.64
CA GLN A 322 7.26 -6.08 23.21
C GLN A 322 8.03 -4.76 23.01
N PHE A 323 7.47 -3.83 22.24
CA PHE A 323 8.20 -2.64 21.76
C PHE A 323 8.15 -1.43 22.71
N PHE A 324 7.23 -1.45 23.68
CA PHE A 324 7.19 -0.44 24.74
C PHE A 324 7.78 -0.95 26.07
N SER A 325 8.34 -2.16 26.09
CA SER A 325 9.17 -2.67 27.19
C SER A 325 10.62 -2.16 27.07
N ARG A 326 11.42 -2.28 28.14
CA ARG A 326 12.83 -1.82 28.20
C ARG A 326 13.79 -2.59 27.28
N SER A 327 13.31 -3.61 26.58
CA SER A 327 14.10 -4.62 25.84
C SER A 327 14.16 -4.39 24.33
N CYS A 328 13.60 -3.28 23.82
CA CYS A 328 13.54 -2.99 22.40
C CYS A 328 14.77 -2.22 21.91
N SER A 329 15.40 -2.67 20.82
CA SER A 329 16.59 -2.04 20.23
C SER A 329 16.24 -0.93 19.22
N LEU A 330 14.98 -0.80 18.82
CA LEU A 330 14.53 0.28 17.92
C LEU A 330 14.37 1.63 18.63
N PRO A 331 14.75 2.74 17.97
CA PRO A 331 14.40 4.08 18.41
C PRO A 331 12.89 4.29 18.47
N LEU A 332 12.42 5.01 19.50
CA LEU A 332 11.00 5.38 19.64
C LEU A 332 10.46 6.15 18.42
N THR A 333 11.31 6.93 17.75
CA THR A 333 10.96 7.66 16.52
C THR A 333 10.60 6.73 15.37
N GLU A 334 11.32 5.62 15.22
CA GLU A 334 11.08 4.63 14.17
C GLU A 334 9.81 3.82 14.46
N ILE A 335 9.62 3.39 15.71
CA ILE A 335 8.39 2.72 16.15
C ILE A 335 7.17 3.60 15.87
N LYS A 336 7.25 4.88 16.26
CA LYS A 336 6.19 5.85 16.01
C LYS A 336 5.89 5.99 14.52
N THR A 337 6.92 6.16 13.68
CA THR A 337 6.77 6.34 12.23
C THR A 337 6.11 5.12 11.58
N SER A 338 6.50 3.91 12.01
CA SER A 338 5.86 2.66 11.56
C SER A 338 4.39 2.56 11.96
N ILE A 339 4.03 2.95 13.19
CA ILE A 339 2.63 2.93 13.64
C ILE A 339 1.78 3.95 12.87
N ILE A 340 2.28 5.16 12.63
CA ILE A 340 1.58 6.20 11.82
C ILE A 340 1.40 5.73 10.37
N SER A 341 2.44 5.15 9.79
CA SER A 341 2.38 4.61 8.42
C SER A 341 1.33 3.49 8.31
N THR A 342 1.28 2.62 9.32
CA THR A 342 0.29 1.53 9.41
C THR A 342 -1.12 2.08 9.63
N PHE A 343 -1.29 3.13 10.43
CA PHE A 343 -2.58 3.81 10.59
C PHE A 343 -3.14 4.25 9.23
N TYR A 344 -2.33 4.94 8.43
CA TYR A 344 -2.76 5.41 7.11
C TYR A 344 -3.01 4.25 6.13
N LEU A 345 -2.25 3.16 6.22
CA LEU A 345 -2.51 1.95 5.44
C LEU A 345 -3.87 1.32 5.78
N PHE A 346 -4.20 1.19 7.08
CA PHE A 346 -5.50 0.68 7.50
C PHE A 346 -6.65 1.64 7.17
N PHE A 347 -6.43 2.94 7.31
CA PHE A 347 -7.41 3.95 6.95
C PHE A 347 -7.69 3.94 5.44
N ASP A 348 -6.65 3.94 4.61
CA ASP A 348 -6.79 4.01 3.15
C ASP A 348 -7.33 2.71 2.52
N SER A 349 -7.16 1.57 3.22
CA SER A 349 -7.70 0.26 2.80
C SER A 349 -9.11 -0.04 3.33
N ALA A 350 -9.65 0.82 4.20
CA ALA A 350 -10.97 0.60 4.78
C ALA A 350 -12.10 0.74 3.74
N THR A 351 -13.11 -0.12 3.85
CA THR A 351 -14.29 -0.12 2.96
C THR A 351 -15.42 0.78 3.46
N ASN A 352 -15.34 1.26 4.70
CA ASN A 352 -16.30 2.16 5.33
C ASN A 352 -15.61 2.96 6.45
N GLY A 353 -16.17 4.11 6.82
CA GLY A 353 -15.60 5.00 7.83
C GLY A 353 -15.89 4.64 9.29
N ASN A 354 -16.65 3.58 9.58
CA ASN A 354 -17.05 3.27 10.94
C ASN A 354 -15.87 2.73 11.75
N LYS A 355 -15.50 3.42 12.83
CA LYS A 355 -14.32 3.11 13.65
C LYS A 355 -14.36 1.77 14.39
N THR A 356 -15.51 1.10 14.43
CA THR A 356 -15.69 -0.19 15.12
C THR A 356 -15.52 -1.41 14.20
N ARG A 357 -15.39 -1.21 12.89
CA ARG A 357 -15.45 -2.29 11.89
C ARG A 357 -14.19 -2.35 11.02
N GLY A 358 -13.83 -3.57 10.60
CA GLY A 358 -12.79 -3.83 9.60
C GLY A 358 -11.47 -3.11 9.87
N SER A 359 -10.85 -2.59 8.81
CA SER A 359 -9.56 -1.87 8.90
C SER A 359 -9.64 -0.59 9.73
N MET A 360 -10.80 0.08 9.81
CA MET A 360 -10.94 1.27 10.67
C MET A 360 -10.78 0.93 12.16
N LYS A 361 -11.22 -0.26 12.60
CA LYS A 361 -10.95 -0.74 13.97
C LYS A 361 -9.46 -0.88 14.22
N ASN A 362 -8.70 -1.37 13.25
CA ASN A 362 -7.24 -1.49 13.33
C ASN A 362 -6.58 -0.10 13.37
N ALA A 363 -7.05 0.85 12.57
CA ALA A 363 -6.60 2.25 12.62
C ALA A 363 -6.82 2.87 14.02
N VAL A 364 -7.96 2.61 14.68
CA VAL A 364 -8.18 3.02 16.08
C VAL A 364 -7.14 2.43 17.04
N GLN A 365 -6.75 1.17 16.85
CA GLN A 365 -5.75 0.56 17.71
C GLN A 365 -4.36 1.16 17.48
N CYS A 366 -4.00 1.53 16.24
CA CYS A 366 -2.78 2.31 15.97
C CYS A 366 -2.77 3.61 16.76
N ILE A 367 -3.88 4.37 16.77
CA ILE A 367 -4.01 5.59 17.58
C ILE A 367 -3.79 5.31 19.06
N LYS A 368 -4.39 4.25 19.60
CA LYS A 368 -4.20 3.87 21.03
C LYS A 368 -2.74 3.55 21.35
N LEU A 369 -2.00 2.92 20.44
CA LEU A 369 -0.56 2.71 20.62
C LEU A 369 0.21 4.03 20.60
N LEU A 370 -0.20 4.98 19.75
CA LEU A 370 0.45 6.29 19.64
C LEU A 370 0.30 7.15 20.90
N GLN A 371 -0.73 6.93 21.72
CA GLN A 371 -0.93 7.63 22.99
C GLN A 371 0.20 7.36 24.02
N ASN A 372 1.02 6.33 23.80
CA ASN A 372 2.21 6.08 24.64
C ASN A 372 3.37 7.05 24.36
N PHE A 373 3.33 7.83 23.27
CA PHE A 373 4.37 8.80 22.93
C PHE A 373 3.98 10.20 23.41
N LYS A 374 4.90 10.87 24.12
CA LYS A 374 4.72 12.25 24.60
C LYS A 374 5.22 13.31 23.60
N ASP A 375 6.09 12.90 22.67
CA ASP A 375 6.69 13.80 21.69
C ASP A 375 5.87 13.83 20.39
N ASN A 376 5.73 15.01 19.78
CA ASN A 376 5.02 15.21 18.50
C ASN A 376 3.50 14.87 18.55
N GLU A 377 2.76 15.52 19.44
CA GLU A 377 1.31 15.33 19.60
C GLU A 377 0.51 15.74 18.34
N ASP A 378 1.00 16.72 17.58
CA ASP A 378 0.27 17.32 16.45
C ASP A 378 -0.09 16.32 15.34
N GLU A 379 0.82 15.41 14.97
CA GLU A 379 0.53 14.40 13.94
C GLU A 379 -0.41 13.30 14.43
N ILE A 380 -0.36 13.00 15.74
CA ILE A 380 -1.28 12.06 16.39
C ILE A 380 -2.68 12.67 16.41
N TYR A 381 -2.81 13.93 16.85
CA TYR A 381 -4.08 14.64 16.85
C TYR A 381 -4.67 14.82 15.45
N ARG A 382 -3.86 15.04 14.41
CA ARG A 382 -4.36 15.07 13.02
C ARG A 382 -4.94 13.73 12.58
N ALA A 383 -4.26 12.63 12.91
CA ALA A 383 -4.75 11.29 12.62
C ALA A 383 -6.05 10.97 13.40
N GLU A 384 -6.12 11.37 14.67
CA GLU A 384 -7.33 11.28 15.50
C GLU A 384 -8.49 12.10 14.93
N ALA A 385 -8.23 13.35 14.54
CA ALA A 385 -9.23 14.23 13.94
C ALA A 385 -9.76 13.65 12.62
N LEU A 386 -8.88 13.14 11.74
CA LEU A 386 -9.27 12.49 10.50
C LEU A 386 -10.18 11.28 10.77
N LEU A 387 -9.80 10.43 11.72
CA LEU A 387 -10.56 9.25 12.10
C LEU A 387 -11.93 9.64 12.66
N SER A 388 -11.98 10.64 13.55
CA SER A 388 -13.23 11.12 14.14
C SER A 388 -14.16 11.73 13.09
N ALA A 389 -13.64 12.58 12.20
CA ALA A 389 -14.43 13.18 11.12
C ALA A 389 -15.01 12.11 10.20
N THR A 390 -14.20 11.11 9.84
CA THR A 390 -14.59 10.02 8.94
C THR A 390 -15.63 9.09 9.57
N ASP A 391 -15.50 8.79 10.87
CA ASP A 391 -16.48 8.02 11.64
C ASP A 391 -17.84 8.73 11.71
N GLU A 392 -17.83 10.03 12.01
CA GLU A 392 -19.06 10.84 12.02
C GLU A 392 -19.68 10.96 10.62
N LEU A 393 -18.87 11.21 9.59
CA LEU A 393 -19.35 11.25 8.19
C LEU A 393 -19.99 9.93 7.75
N SER A 394 -19.49 8.79 8.25
CA SER A 394 -20.04 7.47 7.90
C SER A 394 -21.49 7.24 8.35
N LYS A 395 -22.02 8.12 9.22
CA LYS A 395 -23.42 8.11 9.67
C LYS A 395 -24.36 8.82 8.70
N TYR A 396 -23.81 9.58 7.74
CA TYR A 396 -24.56 10.28 6.70
C TYR A 396 -24.45 9.55 5.38
N THR A 397 -25.46 9.72 4.53
CA THR A 397 -25.41 9.24 3.15
C THR A 397 -24.45 10.10 2.34
N LEU A 398 -23.38 9.51 1.80
CA LEU A 398 -22.38 10.23 1.02
C LEU A 398 -21.85 9.33 -0.10
N TYR A 399 -22.11 9.71 -1.35
CA TYR A 399 -21.68 8.99 -2.56
C TYR A 399 -20.72 9.84 -3.38
N LEU A 400 -19.85 9.18 -4.16
CA LEU A 400 -18.93 9.87 -5.05
C LEU A 400 -19.68 10.53 -6.22
N SER A 401 -19.56 11.84 -6.40
CA SER A 401 -20.08 12.50 -7.61
C SER A 401 -19.06 12.38 -8.76
N SER A 402 -18.99 11.21 -9.41
CA SER A 402 -18.20 11.07 -10.63
C SER A 402 -19.01 11.52 -11.84
N GLN A 403 -18.42 12.36 -12.70
CA GLN A 403 -18.92 12.77 -14.01
C GLN A 403 -19.05 11.59 -15.01
N ASN A 404 -18.60 10.38 -14.62
CA ASN A 404 -18.74 9.16 -15.40
C ASN A 404 -19.85 8.29 -14.80
N SER A 405 -20.97 8.21 -15.52
CA SER A 405 -22.29 7.67 -15.17
C SER A 405 -22.39 6.20 -14.72
N ASN A 406 -21.27 5.49 -14.51
CA ASN A 406 -21.29 4.05 -14.17
C ASN A 406 -21.01 3.72 -12.70
N THR A 407 -20.80 4.70 -11.82
CA THR A 407 -20.43 4.48 -10.39
C THR A 407 -21.41 5.09 -9.38
N GLN A 408 -22.68 5.25 -9.77
CA GLN A 408 -23.58 6.24 -9.19
C GLN A 408 -24.07 5.99 -7.73
N ASN A 409 -23.65 4.93 -7.03
CA ASN A 409 -24.18 4.60 -5.68
C ASN A 409 -23.14 4.02 -4.70
N MET A 410 -21.83 4.16 -4.96
CA MET A 410 -20.83 3.64 -4.02
C MET A 410 -20.58 4.62 -2.87
N PRO A 411 -20.64 4.16 -1.59
CA PRO A 411 -20.35 5.02 -0.45
C PRO A 411 -18.91 5.53 -0.53
N MET A 412 -18.70 6.78 -0.13
CA MET A 412 -17.35 7.34 -0.12
C MET A 412 -16.43 6.56 0.82
N LEU A 413 -15.30 6.10 0.29
CA LEU A 413 -14.28 5.41 1.04
C LEU A 413 -13.47 6.40 1.89
N PRO A 414 -12.95 5.99 3.07
CA PRO A 414 -12.09 6.83 3.90
C PRO A 414 -10.92 7.47 3.13
N LYS A 415 -10.22 6.72 2.27
CA LYS A 415 -9.18 7.24 1.39
C LYS A 415 -9.65 8.42 0.52
N GLN A 416 -10.88 8.35 0.02
CA GLN A 416 -11.47 9.39 -0.81
C GLN A 416 -11.83 10.63 0.01
N ILE A 417 -12.30 10.47 1.25
CA ILE A 417 -12.58 11.58 2.19
C ILE A 417 -11.28 12.34 2.52
N ARG A 418 -10.22 11.61 2.86
CA ARG A 418 -8.90 12.18 3.15
C ARG A 418 -8.37 12.99 1.96
N ASN A 419 -8.45 12.43 0.76
CA ASN A 419 -7.91 13.06 -0.46
C ASN A 419 -8.87 14.05 -1.12
N TYR A 420 -10.05 14.30 -0.53
CA TYR A 420 -11.04 15.18 -1.14
C TYR A 420 -10.53 16.64 -1.16
N PRO A 421 -10.43 17.31 -2.33
CA PRO A 421 -9.77 18.61 -2.42
C PRO A 421 -10.42 19.72 -1.57
N ASN A 422 -11.76 19.79 -1.55
CA ASN A 422 -12.49 20.82 -0.82
C ASN A 422 -13.34 20.24 0.32
N LYS A 423 -12.89 20.42 1.56
CA LYS A 423 -13.61 19.88 2.74
C LYS A 423 -14.99 20.51 2.97
N PHE A 424 -15.21 21.74 2.52
CA PHE A 424 -16.52 22.41 2.61
C PHE A 424 -17.55 21.76 1.70
N GLU A 425 -17.13 21.35 0.51
CA GLU A 425 -18.02 20.68 -0.44
C GLU A 425 -18.51 19.33 0.10
N LEU A 426 -17.71 18.61 0.91
CA LEU A 426 -18.18 17.39 1.59
C LEU A 426 -19.38 17.66 2.49
N ILE A 427 -19.36 18.77 3.27
CA ILE A 427 -20.49 19.15 4.13
C ILE A 427 -21.71 19.53 3.30
N TYR A 428 -21.50 20.27 2.21
CA TYR A 428 -22.57 20.59 1.27
C TYR A 428 -23.22 19.32 0.70
N ARG A 429 -22.42 18.34 0.27
CA ARG A 429 -22.91 17.04 -0.22
C ARG A 429 -23.69 16.27 0.85
N VAL A 430 -23.25 16.31 2.11
CA VAL A 430 -24.00 15.72 3.22
C VAL A 430 -25.37 16.39 3.34
N LEU A 431 -25.45 17.72 3.30
CA LEU A 431 -26.72 18.46 3.38
C LEU A 431 -27.62 18.21 2.16
N GLU A 432 -27.05 18.08 0.96
CA GLU A 432 -27.77 17.79 -0.28
C GLU A 432 -28.41 16.39 -0.27
N LEU A 433 -27.67 15.38 0.21
CA LEU A 433 -28.10 13.98 0.19
C LEU A 433 -28.94 13.58 1.41
N ASN A 434 -28.93 14.37 2.49
CA ASN A 434 -29.60 14.05 3.74
C ASN A 434 -30.50 15.21 4.19
N SER A 435 -31.79 15.15 3.85
CA SER A 435 -32.71 16.29 3.95
C SER A 435 -32.79 16.94 5.34
N LYS A 436 -32.53 16.20 6.43
CA LYS A 436 -32.59 16.71 7.81
C LYS A 436 -31.23 16.94 8.46
N ALA A 437 -30.12 16.78 7.73
CA ALA A 437 -28.77 16.91 8.31
C ALA A 437 -28.49 18.32 8.85
N TYR A 438 -29.19 19.35 8.38
CA TYR A 438 -29.06 20.72 8.91
C TYR A 438 -29.43 20.84 10.40
N LEU A 439 -30.17 19.87 10.96
CA LEU A 439 -30.48 19.83 12.39
C LEU A 439 -29.27 19.45 13.25
N ASP A 440 -28.27 18.77 12.67
CA ASP A 440 -27.03 18.35 13.33
C ASP A 440 -25.90 19.41 13.19
N TYR A 441 -26.25 20.71 13.23
CA TYR A 441 -25.33 21.82 13.00
C TYR A 441 -23.99 21.68 13.75
N ASP A 442 -24.02 21.44 15.05
CA ASP A 442 -22.80 21.34 15.87
C ASP A 442 -21.90 20.18 15.43
N LYS A 443 -22.49 19.05 14.99
CA LYS A 443 -21.73 17.92 14.47
C LYS A 443 -21.09 18.27 13.13
N LEU A 444 -21.84 18.89 12.21
CA LEU A 444 -21.31 19.30 10.91
C LEU A 444 -20.14 20.29 11.05
N VAL A 445 -20.24 21.22 12.01
CA VAL A 445 -19.12 22.11 12.37
C VAL A 445 -17.93 21.31 12.89
N SER A 446 -18.14 20.38 13.82
CA SER A 446 -17.06 19.55 14.38
C SER A 446 -16.38 18.68 13.31
N ILE A 447 -17.15 18.11 12.37
CA ILE A 447 -16.65 17.30 11.26
C ILE A 447 -15.74 18.17 10.40
N LEU A 448 -16.20 19.34 9.98
CA LEU A 448 -15.43 20.21 9.11
C LEU A 448 -14.15 20.72 9.77
N LYS A 449 -14.22 21.10 11.05
CA LYS A 449 -13.04 21.48 11.84
C LYS A 449 -12.00 20.36 11.84
N ASN A 450 -12.43 19.14 12.13
CA ASN A 450 -11.55 17.97 12.15
C ASN A 450 -10.97 17.63 10.77
N LEU A 451 -11.77 17.74 9.70
CA LEU A 451 -11.29 17.54 8.32
C LEU A 451 -10.22 18.56 7.93
N ILE A 452 -10.44 19.84 8.23
CA ILE A 452 -9.49 20.91 7.95
C ILE A 452 -8.22 20.68 8.75
N TYR A 453 -8.34 20.52 10.07
CA TYR A 453 -7.19 20.31 10.96
C TYR A 453 -6.35 19.10 10.52
N SER A 454 -6.98 17.97 10.18
CA SER A 454 -6.26 16.78 9.70
C SER A 454 -5.52 16.95 8.37
N SER A 455 -5.90 17.93 7.55
CA SER A 455 -5.31 18.20 6.24
C SER A 455 -4.19 19.23 6.29
N THR A 456 -3.91 19.82 7.45
CA THR A 456 -2.85 20.83 7.63
C THR A 456 -1.47 20.15 7.61
N GLU A 457 -0.66 20.43 6.58
CA GLU A 457 0.72 19.91 6.51
C GLU A 457 1.65 20.68 7.47
N LYS A 458 2.72 20.01 7.93
CA LYS A 458 3.74 20.60 8.83
C LYS A 458 4.63 21.66 8.15
N ASN A 459 4.59 21.78 6.82
CA ASN A 459 5.64 22.49 6.07
C ASN A 459 5.47 24.02 6.00
N ASP A 460 4.32 24.58 6.37
CA ASP A 460 4.13 26.05 6.32
C ASP A 460 4.60 26.79 7.60
N VAL A 461 5.08 26.08 8.62
CA VAL A 461 5.59 26.69 9.87
C VAL A 461 7.14 26.61 9.96
N GLY A 462 7.79 26.19 8.89
CA GLY A 462 9.23 25.98 8.81
C GLY A 462 10.06 27.20 8.44
N THR A 463 9.66 28.44 8.76
CA THR A 463 10.56 29.62 8.72
C THR A 463 9.94 30.85 9.41
N SER A 464 9.57 30.75 10.69
CA SER A 464 9.48 31.95 11.52
C SER A 464 9.63 31.60 13.00
N HIS A 465 10.85 31.71 13.49
CA HIS A 465 11.10 31.89 14.92
C HIS A 465 10.57 33.26 15.35
N ASN A 466 9.25 33.36 15.57
CA ASN A 466 8.60 34.36 16.42
C ASN A 466 7.11 34.02 16.57
N PHE A 467 6.84 32.88 17.22
CA PHE A 467 5.49 32.44 17.55
C PHE A 467 5.31 32.49 19.06
N ASN A 468 4.59 33.50 19.56
CA ASN A 468 3.87 33.49 20.85
C ASN A 468 2.95 34.73 20.92
N SER A 469 1.87 34.73 20.14
CA SER A 469 0.62 35.50 20.38
C SER A 469 -0.39 35.37 19.23
N SER A 470 0.06 35.20 17.97
CA SER A 470 -0.82 35.27 16.77
C SER A 470 -1.59 33.99 16.43
N LYS A 471 -1.14 32.80 16.86
CA LYS A 471 -1.76 31.52 16.46
C LYS A 471 -3.13 31.27 17.12
N PHE A 472 -3.34 31.79 18.32
CA PHE A 472 -4.61 31.66 19.04
C PHE A 472 -5.72 32.50 18.40
N ASP A 473 -5.42 33.77 18.07
CA ASP A 473 -6.37 34.64 17.38
C ASP A 473 -6.74 34.11 15.98
N SER A 474 -5.78 33.56 15.23
CA SER A 474 -6.05 32.97 13.92
C SER A 474 -6.91 31.70 13.98
N LEU A 475 -6.75 30.85 15.00
CA LEU A 475 -7.52 29.62 15.15
C LEU A 475 -8.98 29.91 15.55
N ASP A 476 -9.20 30.91 16.40
CA ASP A 476 -10.55 31.34 16.78
C ASP A 476 -11.28 31.99 15.62
N LEU A 477 -10.60 32.83 14.83
CA LEU A 477 -11.14 33.40 13.59
C LEU A 477 -11.48 32.31 12.56
N LEU A 478 -10.63 31.31 12.39
CA LEU A 478 -10.90 30.16 11.52
C LEU A 478 -12.09 29.35 12.02
N ASN A 479 -12.17 29.09 13.32
CA ASN A 479 -13.29 28.39 13.95
C ASN A 479 -14.62 29.14 13.76
N GLU A 480 -14.61 30.47 13.88
CA GLU A 480 -15.78 31.31 13.62
C GLU A 480 -16.17 31.25 12.14
N SER A 481 -15.19 31.38 11.24
CA SER A 481 -15.40 31.29 9.78
C SER A 481 -16.01 29.94 9.36
N ILE A 482 -15.49 28.83 9.88
CA ILE A 482 -16.04 27.49 9.64
C ILE A 482 -17.50 27.42 10.13
N SER A 483 -17.74 27.87 11.36
CA SER A 483 -19.07 27.84 11.98
C SER A 483 -20.08 28.68 11.19
N PHE A 484 -19.62 29.81 10.65
CA PHE A 484 -20.39 30.71 9.80
C PHE A 484 -20.74 30.06 8.45
N GLN A 485 -19.77 29.46 7.76
CA GLN A 485 -20.00 28.84 6.46
C GLN A 485 -20.93 27.62 6.56
N VAL A 486 -20.75 26.76 7.56
CA VAL A 486 -21.67 25.63 7.80
C VAL A 486 -23.09 26.12 8.08
N ARG A 487 -23.23 27.22 8.84
CA ARG A 487 -24.53 27.82 9.15
C ARG A 487 -25.23 28.32 7.88
N LYS A 488 -24.51 28.96 6.97
CA LYS A 488 -25.03 29.36 5.65
C LYS A 488 -25.55 28.16 4.86
N MET A 489 -24.78 27.07 4.81
CA MET A 489 -25.22 25.84 4.15
C MET A 489 -26.47 25.24 4.81
N CYS A 490 -26.56 25.31 6.15
CA CYS A 490 -27.72 24.83 6.89
C CYS A 490 -28.98 25.69 6.64
N ILE A 491 -28.84 27.00 6.47
CA ILE A 491 -29.95 27.89 6.08
C ILE A 491 -30.51 27.45 4.73
N GLU A 492 -29.64 27.27 3.73
CA GLU A 492 -30.06 26.85 2.39
C GLU A 492 -30.73 25.46 2.41
N ALA A 493 -30.13 24.50 3.12
CA ALA A 493 -30.69 23.16 3.27
C ALA A 493 -32.06 23.17 3.98
N ALA A 494 -32.23 24.00 5.02
CA ALA A 494 -33.51 24.15 5.71
C ALA A 494 -34.59 24.77 4.81
N LEU A 495 -34.23 25.75 3.97
CA LEU A 495 -35.16 26.34 3.00
C LEU A 495 -35.57 25.32 1.92
N VAL A 496 -34.62 24.49 1.45
CA VAL A 496 -34.88 23.38 0.53
C VAL A 496 -35.84 22.36 1.14
N ASP A 497 -35.64 21.96 2.40
CA ASP A 497 -36.54 21.08 3.17
C ASP A 497 -37.85 21.76 3.60
N SER A 498 -38.11 22.97 3.11
CA SER A 498 -39.28 23.80 3.43
C SER A 498 -39.49 24.14 4.90
N ASN A 499 -38.41 24.14 5.67
CA ASN A 499 -38.38 24.51 7.08
C ASN A 499 -37.93 25.97 7.28
N PHE A 500 -38.84 26.89 6.95
CA PHE A 500 -38.58 28.33 7.08
C PHE A 500 -38.20 28.74 8.51
N GLU A 501 -38.86 28.16 9.52
CA GLU A 501 -38.63 28.52 10.92
C GLU A 501 -37.18 28.23 11.33
N LYS A 502 -36.67 27.05 10.98
CA LYS A 502 -35.30 26.69 11.30
C LYS A 502 -34.28 27.50 10.50
N ALA A 503 -34.57 27.80 9.25
CA ALA A 503 -33.74 28.71 8.43
C ALA A 503 -33.66 30.11 9.05
N TYR A 504 -34.78 30.64 9.55
CA TYR A 504 -34.82 31.93 10.24
C TYR A 504 -34.08 31.88 11.59
N GLU A 505 -34.26 30.81 12.37
CA GLU A 505 -33.54 30.59 13.63
C GLU A 505 -32.01 30.63 13.43
N PHE A 506 -31.51 29.94 12.41
CA PHE A 506 -30.08 29.99 12.06
C PHE A 506 -29.61 31.37 11.64
N ALA A 507 -30.49 32.21 11.09
CA ALA A 507 -30.18 33.58 10.68
C ALA A 507 -30.12 34.57 11.86
N ILE A 508 -30.79 34.30 12.99
CA ILE A 508 -30.87 35.22 14.14
C ILE A 508 -29.49 35.74 14.60
N PRO A 509 -28.45 34.90 14.78
CA PRO A 509 -27.14 35.40 15.19
C PRO A 509 -26.54 36.43 14.24
N HIS A 510 -26.85 36.38 12.94
CA HIS A 510 -26.42 37.39 11.96
C HIS A 510 -27.19 38.71 12.14
N LEU A 511 -28.48 38.63 12.52
CA LEU A 511 -29.32 39.80 12.80
C LEU A 511 -28.88 40.52 14.09
N VAL A 512 -28.42 39.76 15.09
CA VAL A 512 -28.01 40.28 16.40
C VAL A 512 -26.57 40.80 16.39
N SER A 513 -25.62 40.06 15.81
CA SER A 513 -24.18 40.42 15.83
C SER A 513 -23.85 41.73 15.10
N THR A 514 -24.71 42.20 14.21
CA THR A 514 -24.55 43.48 13.48
C THR A 514 -25.13 44.68 14.23
N SER A 515 -25.89 44.46 15.31
CA SER A 515 -26.41 45.55 16.14
C SER A 515 -25.40 46.09 17.16
N THR A 516 -24.34 45.34 17.44
CA THR A 516 -23.35 45.64 18.51
C THR A 516 -21.97 46.05 18.01
N THR A 517 -21.68 46.02 16.70
CA THR A 517 -20.34 46.27 16.17
C THR A 517 -20.36 47.40 15.15
N SER A 518 -20.51 48.64 15.62
CA SER A 518 -20.06 49.82 14.89
C SER A 518 -18.59 50.05 15.19
N ASN A 519 -17.78 50.17 14.14
CA ASN A 519 -16.36 50.57 14.11
C ASN A 519 -15.34 49.43 14.19
N GLN A 520 -15.16 48.73 13.07
CA GLN A 520 -13.82 48.43 12.53
C GLN A 520 -13.97 48.06 11.05
N LYS A 521 -13.77 49.05 10.18
CA LYS A 521 -13.49 48.80 8.77
C LYS A 521 -12.06 48.31 8.69
N GLU A 522 -11.85 47.01 8.56
CA GLU A 522 -10.57 46.49 8.10
C GLU A 522 -10.77 45.67 6.82
N ASN A 523 -10.25 46.24 5.74
CA ASN A 523 -10.02 45.54 4.49
C ASN A 523 -8.88 44.55 4.71
N ALA A 524 -9.20 43.31 5.06
CA ALA A 524 -8.23 42.23 5.10
C ALA A 524 -8.77 41.04 4.31
N SER A 525 -8.74 41.13 2.98
CA SER A 525 -8.69 39.93 2.14
C SER A 525 -7.30 39.33 2.26
N THR A 526 -7.05 38.58 3.33
CA THR A 526 -5.87 37.74 3.45
C THR A 526 -6.28 36.31 3.14
N VAL A 527 -5.52 35.66 2.27
CA VAL A 527 -5.57 34.21 2.08
C VAL A 527 -4.77 33.65 3.24
N ASP A 528 -5.37 32.80 4.06
CA ASP A 528 -4.61 32.09 5.09
C ASP A 528 -3.72 31.02 4.43
N ASP A 529 -2.71 30.54 5.18
CA ASP A 529 -1.83 29.43 4.79
C ASP A 529 -2.60 28.14 4.41
N PHE A 530 -3.90 28.05 4.71
CA PHE A 530 -4.76 26.90 4.47
C PHE A 530 -5.54 26.98 3.15
N GLY A 531 -5.27 28.00 2.32
CA GLY A 531 -5.97 28.21 1.04
C GLY A 531 -7.42 28.66 1.21
N LEU A 532 -7.81 29.06 2.41
CA LEU A 532 -9.13 29.59 2.74
C LEU A 532 -9.11 31.11 2.64
N LYS A 533 -9.92 31.62 1.71
CA LYS A 533 -10.20 33.05 1.63
C LYS A 533 -11.04 33.41 2.85
N ILE A 534 -10.45 34.07 3.85
CA ILE A 534 -11.20 34.64 4.96
C ILE A 534 -12.00 35.82 4.40
N VAL A 535 -13.20 35.52 3.89
CA VAL A 535 -14.10 36.54 3.35
C VAL A 535 -14.74 37.28 4.51
N SER A 536 -14.79 38.61 4.43
CA SER A 536 -15.43 39.43 5.45
C SER A 536 -16.89 39.00 5.64
N LYS A 537 -17.26 38.72 6.89
CA LYS A 537 -18.57 38.25 7.38
C LYS A 537 -19.78 38.97 6.74
N GLU A 538 -19.60 40.22 6.36
CA GLU A 538 -20.63 41.13 5.85
C GLU A 538 -20.95 40.93 4.35
N THR A 539 -19.97 40.60 3.52
CA THR A 539 -20.15 40.55 2.06
C THR A 539 -20.86 39.30 1.54
N GLU A 540 -20.87 38.21 2.32
CA GLU A 540 -21.55 36.95 1.96
C GLU A 540 -22.85 36.70 2.73
N SER A 541 -23.07 37.35 3.88
CA SER A 541 -24.26 37.14 4.72
C SER A 541 -25.56 37.61 4.08
N TRP A 542 -25.52 38.66 3.25
CA TRP A 542 -26.72 39.28 2.68
C TRP A 542 -27.47 38.31 1.77
N ALA A 543 -26.77 37.45 1.04
CA ALA A 543 -27.38 36.51 0.10
C ALA A 543 -28.29 35.52 0.83
N SER A 544 -27.84 34.96 1.96
CA SER A 544 -28.62 34.01 2.76
C SER A 544 -29.86 34.67 3.36
N LEU A 545 -29.73 35.89 3.89
CA LEU A 545 -30.85 36.68 4.41
C LEU A 545 -31.86 37.03 3.32
N PHE A 546 -31.36 37.38 2.13
CA PHE A 546 -32.20 37.62 0.97
C PHE A 546 -32.94 36.35 0.53
N GLN A 547 -32.30 35.17 0.54
CA GLN A 547 -32.98 33.91 0.22
C GLN A 547 -34.10 33.59 1.21
N ILE A 548 -33.89 33.79 2.51
CA ILE A 548 -34.95 33.66 3.53
C ILE A 548 -36.10 34.62 3.22
N GLY A 549 -35.79 35.88 2.94
CA GLY A 549 -36.77 36.91 2.61
C GLY A 549 -37.55 36.66 1.33
N LYS A 550 -36.90 36.06 0.33
CA LYS A 550 -37.49 35.70 -0.97
C LYS A 550 -38.26 34.38 -0.91
N TYR A 551 -37.93 33.48 0.02
CA TYR A 551 -38.44 32.12 0.07
C TYR A 551 -39.97 32.05 0.04
N ILE A 552 -40.49 31.13 -0.77
CA ILE A 552 -41.91 30.82 -0.87
C ILE A 552 -42.07 29.32 -0.70
N SER A 553 -42.76 28.90 0.35
CA SER A 553 -43.03 27.48 0.57
C SER A 553 -44.09 26.97 -0.41
N PRO A 554 -43.92 25.77 -0.99
CA PRO A 554 -44.96 25.13 -1.77
C PRO A 554 -46.18 24.71 -0.93
N PHE A 555 -46.04 24.67 0.40
CA PHE A 555 -47.09 24.30 1.35
C PHE A 555 -47.88 25.49 1.88
N TRP A 556 -47.45 26.72 1.58
CA TRP A 556 -48.28 27.88 1.88
C TRP A 556 -49.44 27.90 0.90
N GLU A 557 -50.65 27.72 1.42
CA GLU A 557 -51.88 28.03 0.67
C GLU A 557 -51.90 29.53 0.32
N SER A 558 -52.96 30.02 -0.34
CA SER A 558 -53.05 31.41 -0.82
C SER A 558 -52.86 32.49 0.26
N ASP A 559 -52.90 32.13 1.54
CA ASP A 559 -52.68 33.03 2.68
C ASP A 559 -51.44 32.60 3.50
N ILE A 560 -50.41 33.47 3.52
CA ILE A 560 -49.18 33.28 4.31
C ILE A 560 -49.42 33.83 5.73
N PRO A 561 -49.05 33.11 6.80
CA PRO A 561 -49.13 33.61 8.17
C PRO A 561 -48.39 34.93 8.37
N ILE A 562 -49.00 35.88 9.10
CA ILE A 562 -48.43 37.22 9.29
C ILE A 562 -47.06 37.19 9.98
N ASP A 563 -46.88 36.30 10.96
CA ASP A 563 -45.61 36.14 11.68
C ASP A 563 -44.46 35.74 10.74
N ILE A 564 -44.76 34.93 9.71
CA ILE A 564 -43.79 34.53 8.69
C ILE A 564 -43.46 35.72 7.78
N ILE A 565 -44.46 36.51 7.38
CA ILE A 565 -44.23 37.73 6.59
C ILE A 565 -43.36 38.72 7.38
N ASP A 566 -43.61 38.89 8.67
CA ASP A 566 -42.83 39.76 9.56
C ASP A 566 -41.38 39.28 9.67
N LYS A 567 -41.16 37.97 9.87
CA LYS A 567 -39.82 37.36 9.85
C LYS A 567 -39.10 37.57 8.51
N LYS A 568 -39.79 37.41 7.38
CA LYS A 568 -39.24 37.67 6.03
C LYS A 568 -38.86 39.14 5.84
N MET A 569 -39.75 40.06 6.23
CA MET A 569 -39.49 41.50 6.15
C MET A 569 -38.32 41.91 7.04
N ASN A 570 -38.20 41.32 8.24
CA ASN A 570 -37.06 41.53 9.11
C ASN A 570 -35.77 41.05 8.44
N ALA A 571 -35.71 39.81 7.94
CA ALA A 571 -34.52 39.29 7.25
C ALA A 571 -34.09 40.19 6.07
N LEU A 572 -35.04 40.65 5.25
CA LEU A 572 -34.78 41.57 4.14
C LEU A 572 -34.28 42.95 4.60
N ALA A 573 -34.86 43.49 5.68
CA ALA A 573 -34.43 44.77 6.25
C ALA A 573 -32.98 44.69 6.76
N TYR A 574 -32.57 43.57 7.35
CA TYR A 574 -31.18 43.34 7.72
C TYR A 574 -30.29 43.11 6.49
N SER A 575 -30.77 42.38 5.48
CA SER A 575 -30.05 42.22 4.22
C SER A 575 -29.74 43.57 3.56
N LEU A 576 -30.66 44.54 3.60
CA LEU A 576 -30.46 45.90 3.07
C LEU A 576 -29.34 46.67 3.78
N LYS A 577 -29.05 46.37 5.05
CA LYS A 577 -27.98 47.05 5.80
C LYS A 577 -26.59 46.62 5.36
N ILE A 578 -26.45 45.38 4.88
CA ILE A 578 -25.15 44.74 4.61
C ILE A 578 -24.93 44.40 3.13
N CYS A 579 -25.96 44.49 2.29
CA CYS A 579 -25.82 44.14 0.88
C CYS A 579 -24.96 45.14 0.11
N PRO A 580 -24.26 44.69 -0.95
CA PRO A 580 -23.62 45.58 -1.92
C PRO A 580 -24.62 46.56 -2.53
N GLN A 581 -24.14 47.74 -2.94
CA GLN A 581 -24.99 48.81 -3.46
C GLN A 581 -25.79 48.37 -4.69
N GLU A 582 -25.22 47.46 -5.49
CA GLU A 582 -25.82 46.94 -6.71
C GLU A 582 -27.08 46.09 -6.44
N GLN A 583 -27.21 45.52 -5.24
CA GLN A 583 -28.28 44.58 -4.88
C GLN A 583 -29.44 45.24 -4.13
N ILE A 584 -29.27 46.49 -3.67
CA ILE A 584 -30.28 47.27 -2.94
C ILE A 584 -31.64 47.30 -3.67
N PRO A 585 -31.72 47.60 -4.98
CA PRO A 585 -33.01 47.71 -5.66
C PRO A 585 -33.81 46.40 -5.64
N VAL A 586 -33.13 45.26 -5.82
CA VAL A 586 -33.75 43.93 -5.85
C VAL A 586 -34.28 43.53 -4.48
N ILE A 587 -33.49 43.77 -3.43
CA ILE A 587 -33.88 43.45 -2.05
C ILE A 587 -35.03 44.36 -1.61
N LEU A 588 -34.96 45.66 -1.92
CA LEU A 588 -35.99 46.64 -1.57
C LEU A 588 -37.33 46.33 -2.25
N HIS A 589 -37.30 45.97 -3.54
CA HIS A 589 -38.50 45.56 -4.26
C HIS A 589 -39.14 44.31 -3.63
N THR A 590 -38.32 43.34 -3.20
CA THR A 590 -38.80 42.13 -2.52
C THR A 590 -39.41 42.47 -1.15
N TRP A 591 -38.82 43.42 -0.43
CA TRP A 591 -39.34 43.92 0.85
C TRP A 591 -40.70 44.60 0.66
N GLN A 592 -40.84 45.49 -0.32
CA GLN A 592 -42.10 46.17 -0.64
C GLN A 592 -43.21 45.18 -1.02
N ARG A 593 -42.87 44.12 -1.74
CA ARG A 593 -43.81 43.03 -2.04
C ARG A 593 -44.28 42.31 -0.77
N CYS A 594 -43.40 42.12 0.22
CA CYS A 594 -43.79 41.53 1.51
C CYS A 594 -44.68 42.49 2.31
N ASP A 595 -44.38 43.80 2.31
CA ASP A 595 -45.19 44.81 2.99
C ASP A 595 -46.62 44.90 2.42
N THR A 596 -46.74 44.93 1.09
CA THR A 596 -48.05 44.91 0.43
C THR A 596 -48.85 43.64 0.76
N LEU A 597 -48.19 42.47 0.78
CA LEU A 597 -48.81 41.21 1.17
C LEU A 597 -49.25 41.22 2.65
N ARG A 598 -48.42 41.76 3.54
CA ARG A 598 -48.73 41.93 4.97
C ARG A 598 -49.98 42.78 5.17
N ASN A 599 -50.03 43.93 4.51
CA ASN A 599 -51.15 44.87 4.58
C ASN A 599 -52.44 44.27 4.00
N ALA A 600 -52.35 43.49 2.92
CA ALA A 600 -53.49 42.76 2.38
C ALA A 600 -54.01 41.69 3.35
N THR A 601 -53.11 40.95 4.00
CA THR A 601 -53.44 39.90 4.97
C THR A 601 -54.10 40.48 6.23
N LEU A 602 -53.60 41.61 6.74
CA LEU A 602 -54.22 42.36 7.84
C LEU A 602 -55.65 42.83 7.49
N LYS A 603 -55.84 43.37 6.28
CA LYS A 603 -57.17 43.78 5.81
C LYS A 603 -58.13 42.61 5.71
N LYS A 604 -57.69 41.45 5.20
CA LYS A 604 -58.48 40.21 5.16
C LYS A 604 -58.88 39.77 6.58
N PHE A 605 -57.92 39.72 7.49
CA PHE A 605 -58.14 39.31 8.88
C PHE A 605 -59.14 40.25 9.60
N HIS A 606 -58.99 41.57 9.44
CA HIS A 606 -59.94 42.55 9.97
C HIS A 606 -61.35 42.36 9.38
N SER A 607 -61.46 42.13 8.07
CA SER A 607 -62.73 41.93 7.38
C SER A 607 -63.44 40.64 7.84
N GLN A 608 -62.69 39.55 8.03
CA GLN A 608 -63.22 38.30 8.57
C GLN A 608 -63.66 38.43 10.04
N LYS A 609 -62.90 39.15 10.87
CA LYS A 609 -63.27 39.40 12.27
C LYS A 609 -64.56 40.22 12.38
N ILE A 610 -64.70 41.26 11.56
CA ILE A 610 -65.92 42.08 11.47
C ILE A 610 -67.11 41.23 10.97
N GLY A 611 -66.91 40.42 9.93
CA GLY A 611 -67.95 39.52 9.41
C GLY A 611 -68.39 38.45 10.42
N SER A 612 -67.46 37.86 11.18
CA SER A 612 -67.77 36.87 12.23
C SER A 612 -68.50 37.51 13.42
N ALA A 613 -68.10 38.70 13.86
CA ALA A 613 -68.77 39.44 14.91
C ALA A 613 -70.18 39.88 14.47
N PHE A 614 -70.34 40.31 13.22
CA PHE A 614 -71.64 40.62 12.64
C PHE A 614 -72.54 39.38 12.56
N ASN A 615 -72.03 38.25 12.07
CA ASN A 615 -72.80 37.00 11.99
C ASN A 615 -73.16 36.43 13.37
N GLN A 616 -72.29 36.53 14.37
CA GLN A 616 -72.62 36.16 15.76
C GLN A 616 -73.71 37.07 16.34
N THR A 617 -73.64 38.38 16.08
CA THR A 617 -74.66 39.34 16.54
C THR A 617 -76.00 39.10 15.86
N VAL A 618 -76.01 38.81 14.55
CA VAL A 618 -77.23 38.48 13.78
C VAL A 618 -77.80 37.13 14.23
N THR A 619 -76.97 36.11 14.46
CA THR A 619 -77.43 34.79 14.93
C THR A 619 -77.97 34.85 16.36
N ALA A 620 -77.35 35.65 17.24
CA ALA A 620 -77.85 35.92 18.59
C ALA A 620 -79.18 36.71 18.58
N ALA A 621 -79.34 37.66 17.66
CA ALA A 621 -80.59 38.39 17.47
C ALA A 621 -81.71 37.51 16.88
N MET A 622 -81.39 36.61 15.94
CA MET A 622 -82.37 35.70 15.33
C MET A 622 -82.82 34.57 16.27
N SER A 623 -81.99 34.17 17.24
CA SER A 623 -82.33 33.16 18.26
C SER A 623 -83.09 33.74 19.46
N SER A 624 -83.01 35.04 19.72
CA SER A 624 -83.64 35.69 20.88
C SER A 624 -85.04 36.26 20.62
N ALA A 625 -85.45 36.51 19.37
CA ALA A 625 -86.81 36.97 19.05
C ALA A 625 -87.27 36.64 17.60
N PRO A 626 -87.86 35.46 17.33
CA PRO A 626 -88.26 35.07 15.96
C PRO A 626 -89.48 35.84 15.40
N SER A 627 -90.29 36.47 16.24
CA SER A 627 -91.64 36.96 15.89
C SER A 627 -91.77 38.48 15.68
N LEU A 628 -90.71 39.28 15.76
CA LEU A 628 -90.76 40.75 15.68
C LEU A 628 -89.87 41.35 14.58
N ILE A 629 -89.60 40.62 13.49
CA ILE A 629 -88.80 41.14 12.37
C ILE A 629 -89.74 41.58 11.22
N PRO A 630 -89.86 42.89 10.91
CA PRO A 630 -90.65 43.37 9.78
C PRO A 630 -90.16 42.76 8.46
N THR A 631 -91.07 42.41 7.56
CA THR A 631 -90.78 41.80 6.24
C THR A 631 -89.81 42.64 5.39
N ASN A 632 -89.81 43.96 5.56
CA ASN A 632 -88.86 44.86 4.89
C ASN A 632 -87.43 44.74 5.45
N PHE A 633 -87.27 44.41 6.73
CA PHE A 633 -85.97 44.19 7.37
C PHE A 633 -85.33 42.87 6.92
N LYS A 634 -86.15 41.82 6.71
CA LYS A 634 -85.70 40.55 6.10
C LYS A 634 -85.18 40.73 4.67
N LYS A 635 -85.80 41.63 3.90
CA LYS A 635 -85.39 41.93 2.51
C LYS A 635 -84.06 42.68 2.45
N VAL A 636 -83.86 43.68 3.34
CA VAL A 636 -82.59 44.43 3.46
C VAL A 636 -81.45 43.55 4.00
N LEU A 637 -81.74 42.65 4.94
CA LEU A 637 -80.76 41.64 5.41
C LEU A 637 -80.41 40.63 4.32
N SER A 638 -81.38 40.18 3.50
CA SER A 638 -81.10 39.29 2.37
C SER A 638 -80.27 39.97 1.28
N SER A 639 -80.51 41.26 0.99
CA SER A 639 -79.75 42.02 -0.01
C SER A 639 -78.34 42.39 0.45
N THR A 640 -78.15 42.69 1.75
CA THR A 640 -76.83 42.97 2.33
C THR A 640 -76.01 41.69 2.55
N ALA A 641 -76.65 40.58 2.93
CA ALA A 641 -76.01 39.27 2.96
C ALA A 641 -75.57 38.80 1.57
N SER A 642 -76.35 39.07 0.51
CA SER A 642 -75.92 38.78 -0.87
C SER A 642 -74.81 39.68 -1.41
N SER A 643 -74.66 40.91 -0.88
CA SER A 643 -73.52 41.78 -1.20
C SER A 643 -72.24 41.48 -0.39
N LEU A 644 -72.37 40.70 0.70
CA LEU A 644 -71.26 40.28 1.56
C LEU A 644 -70.89 38.80 1.40
N SER A 645 -71.75 37.98 0.79
CA SER A 645 -71.38 36.69 0.24
C SER A 645 -70.55 36.95 -1.02
N VAL A 646 -69.24 37.08 -0.84
CA VAL A 646 -68.29 37.00 -1.95
C VAL A 646 -68.54 35.67 -2.65
N SER A 647 -69.13 35.75 -3.85
CA SER A 647 -69.21 34.64 -4.78
C SER A 647 -67.78 34.17 -5.07
N SER A 648 -67.44 32.99 -4.56
CA SER A 648 -66.28 32.22 -5.02
C SER A 648 -66.58 31.73 -6.44
N SER A 649 -66.28 32.56 -7.44
CA SER A 649 -66.10 32.13 -8.83
C SER A 649 -64.62 32.22 -9.19
N PRO A 650 -64.01 31.14 -9.69
CA PRO A 650 -62.60 31.13 -10.07
C PRO A 650 -62.40 31.85 -11.40
N GLY A 651 -61.81 33.05 -11.35
CA GLY A 651 -61.31 33.75 -12.53
C GLY A 651 -59.98 33.15 -12.97
N SER A 652 -60.05 32.30 -13.99
CA SER A 652 -58.91 31.73 -14.72
C SER A 652 -58.02 32.82 -15.32
N PHE A 653 -56.73 32.84 -14.94
CA PHE A 653 -55.65 33.35 -15.79
C PHE A 653 -55.19 32.16 -16.64
N GLY A 654 -55.44 32.24 -17.95
CA GLY A 654 -55.20 31.13 -18.87
C GLY A 654 -53.72 30.73 -18.97
N PHE A 655 -53.44 29.50 -18.58
CA PHE A 655 -52.50 28.63 -19.29
C PHE A 655 -53.29 27.40 -19.73
N LEU A 656 -53.15 27.03 -21.00
CA LEU A 656 -53.86 25.93 -21.65
C LEU A 656 -53.67 24.61 -20.89
N GLU A 657 -54.77 24.03 -20.42
CA GLU A 657 -54.82 22.67 -19.88
C GLU A 657 -55.75 21.84 -20.77
N ARG A 658 -55.20 20.75 -21.31
CA ARG A 658 -55.93 19.73 -22.07
C ARG A 658 -55.84 18.44 -21.26
N ASP A 659 -57.02 17.93 -20.91
CA ASP A 659 -57.41 16.62 -20.36
C ASP A 659 -56.32 15.55 -20.15
N ASN A 660 -56.17 15.04 -18.91
CA ASN A 660 -56.64 13.70 -18.54
C ASN A 660 -56.09 13.24 -17.18
N GLU A 661 -56.99 12.60 -16.44
CA GLU A 661 -56.82 11.95 -15.15
C GLU A 661 -55.79 10.80 -15.21
N ASN A 662 -54.77 10.84 -14.32
CA ASN A 662 -53.96 9.72 -13.78
C ASN A 662 -52.54 10.18 -13.33
N PHE A 663 -52.42 11.21 -12.48
CA PHE A 663 -51.10 11.75 -12.11
C PHE A 663 -51.01 12.34 -10.69
N THR A 664 -51.36 11.57 -9.65
CA THR A 664 -51.15 12.01 -8.25
C THR A 664 -49.73 11.74 -7.72
N HIS A 665 -48.95 10.84 -8.34
CA HIS A 665 -47.58 10.51 -7.89
C HIS A 665 -46.42 11.22 -8.61
N PHE A 666 -46.64 11.89 -9.76
CA PHE A 666 -45.58 12.66 -10.45
C PHE A 666 -45.53 14.15 -10.08
N ASN A 667 -46.63 14.72 -9.58
CA ASN A 667 -46.72 16.16 -9.29
C ASN A 667 -45.98 16.58 -8.01
N THR A 668 -45.80 15.69 -7.05
CA THR A 668 -44.92 15.93 -5.89
C THR A 668 -43.48 16.09 -6.33
N ARG A 669 -42.95 15.15 -7.12
CA ARG A 669 -41.58 15.22 -7.65
C ARG A 669 -41.32 16.46 -8.53
N LYS A 670 -42.27 16.88 -9.35
CA LYS A 670 -42.12 18.12 -10.16
C LYS A 670 -42.23 19.40 -9.31
N ARG A 671 -43.05 19.41 -8.26
CA ARG A 671 -43.12 20.53 -7.29
C ARG A 671 -41.86 20.64 -6.45
N ASP A 672 -41.33 19.51 -5.97
CA ASP A 672 -40.07 19.42 -5.24
C ASP A 672 -38.88 19.84 -6.13
N GLN A 673 -38.91 19.47 -7.42
CA GLN A 673 -37.92 19.94 -8.40
C GLN A 673 -37.99 21.45 -8.65
N LEU A 674 -39.19 22.05 -8.65
CA LEU A 674 -39.37 23.49 -8.81
C LEU A 674 -38.96 24.28 -7.56
N SER A 675 -39.30 23.82 -6.35
CA SER A 675 -38.83 24.45 -5.11
C SER A 675 -37.30 24.38 -4.97
N ASN A 676 -36.71 23.25 -5.39
CA ASN A 676 -35.26 23.10 -5.47
C ASN A 676 -34.66 24.09 -6.48
N LEU A 677 -35.26 24.25 -7.67
CA LEU A 677 -34.81 25.21 -8.70
C LEU A 677 -34.87 26.69 -8.26
N PHE A 678 -35.83 27.08 -7.40
CA PHE A 678 -35.96 28.46 -6.92
C PHE A 678 -35.01 28.80 -5.76
N VAL A 679 -34.53 27.80 -5.02
CA VAL A 679 -33.60 27.95 -3.89
C VAL A 679 -32.15 27.60 -4.29
N SER A 680 -31.93 26.71 -5.27
CA SER A 680 -30.60 26.19 -5.66
C SER A 680 -29.82 27.06 -6.66
N GLY A 681 -30.19 28.32 -6.86
CA GLY A 681 -29.53 29.22 -7.81
C GLY A 681 -28.15 29.69 -7.32
N LEU A 682 -27.09 28.90 -7.56
CA LEU A 682 -25.66 29.30 -7.68
C LEU A 682 -25.10 30.33 -6.65
N GLY A 683 -25.61 30.40 -5.42
CA GLY A 683 -25.18 31.39 -4.41
C GLY A 683 -23.72 31.27 -3.95
N TRP A 684 -23.08 30.11 -4.16
CA TRP A 684 -21.67 29.86 -3.80
C TRP A 684 -20.69 30.02 -4.96
N ALA A 685 -21.15 29.85 -6.21
CA ALA A 685 -20.29 29.95 -7.38
C ALA A 685 -19.83 31.39 -7.65
N ILE A 686 -20.48 32.39 -7.06
CA ILE A 686 -20.13 33.81 -7.19
C ILE A 686 -18.87 34.16 -6.37
N GLY A 687 -18.45 33.30 -5.42
CA GLY A 687 -17.20 33.47 -4.65
C GLY A 687 -16.00 32.66 -5.17
N ALA A 688 -16.23 31.54 -5.88
CA ALA A 688 -15.18 30.59 -6.28
C ALA A 688 -14.67 30.76 -7.72
N ASN A 689 -15.31 31.60 -8.54
CA ASN A 689 -14.88 31.88 -9.91
C ASN A 689 -14.89 33.39 -10.19
N GLN A 690 -13.85 34.09 -9.73
CA GLN A 690 -13.41 35.30 -10.43
C GLN A 690 -12.22 34.90 -11.30
N ARG A 691 -12.40 35.14 -12.60
CA ARG A 691 -11.48 34.76 -13.68
C ARG A 691 -10.05 35.28 -13.43
N LYS A 692 -9.08 34.52 -13.94
CA LYS A 692 -7.68 34.90 -14.19
C LYS A 692 -7.53 36.34 -14.68
#